data_AF-A0A445JSB5-F1
#
_entry.id   AF-A0A445JSB5-F1
#
_cell.length_a   1.000
_cell.length_b   1.000
_cell.length_c   1.000
_cell.angle_alpha   90.00
_cell.angle_beta   90.00
_cell.angle_gamma   90.00
#
_symmetry.space_group_name_H-M   'P 1'
#
loop_
_entity.id
_entity.type
_entity.pdbx_description
1 polymer ?
#
loop_
_entity_poly.entity_id
_entity_poly.type
_entity_poly.pdbx_seq_one_letter_code
_entity_poly.pdbx_strand_id
1 'polypeptide(L)'
;MREPRDGARTDSSKPSKAAPPPQSFPLILDIDDFKGDFSFDALFGNLVNDLLPSYKLEESESDGGDALPNGHLRVPSDASKYSQGIVSPLFPEVEKLLSLFKDSCKELLELRKQIDGRLYNLKKDVSVQDSKHRKTLAELEKGVDGLFDSFARLDSRISSVGQTAAKIGDHLQSADAQRETASQTIELIKYLMEFNSSPGDLMELSPLFSDDSRVAEAASIAQKLRSFAEEDIGRHGIPVPSAMGNATASRGLEVAVANLQDYCNELENRLLSRFDAASQKRELTTMAECAKILSQFNRGTSAMQHYVATRPMFIDVEIMNADTKLVLGDQAAQASPSNVARGLSSLYKEITDTVRKEAATITAVFPSPSEVMSILVQRVLEQRITALLDKLLEKPSLVNLPSMEEGGLLLYLRMLAVAYEKTQELARDLQAVGCGDLDVEGLTESLFSSHKDEYPEYEQASLRQLYKVKMEELRAESQQISDSSGSIGRSKGASVVSSQQQISVTVVTEFVRWNEEAISRCNLFASQPATLATHVKAVFTCLLDQVSQYIADGLERARDSLTEAANLRERFVLGTSVTRRVAAAAASAAEAAAAAGESSFRSFMIAVQRSGSSVAIIQQYFANSISRLLLPVDGAHAAACEEMATAMSSAEAAAYKGLQQCIETVMAEVERLLSAEQKATDYRSPDDGMAPDHRATSACTRVVAYLSRVLESAFTALEGLNKQAFLTELV
;
A
#
# COMPACT_ATOMS: atom_id res chain seq x y z
N MET A 1 49.22 -8.24 57.44
CA MET A 1 49.76 -9.36 58.25
C MET A 1 49.32 -10.66 57.57
N ARG A 2 50.19 -11.66 57.56
CA ARG A 2 50.32 -12.79 56.61
C ARG A 2 49.06 -13.64 56.33
N GLU A 3 49.01 -14.10 55.07
CA GLU A 3 48.44 -15.31 54.44
C GLU A 3 48.14 -16.54 55.33
N PRO A 4 47.20 -17.45 54.93
CA PRO A 4 47.44 -18.46 53.86
C PRO A 4 46.16 -18.82 53.04
N ARG A 5 46.07 -19.82 52.15
CA ARG A 5 46.89 -20.45 51.09
C ARG A 5 46.06 -21.67 50.62
N ASP A 6 46.05 -21.93 49.31
CA ASP A 6 45.78 -23.20 48.61
C ASP A 6 44.42 -23.95 48.69
N GLY A 7 44.01 -24.48 47.53
CA GLY A 7 43.43 -25.83 47.47
C GLY A 7 42.29 -26.09 46.49
N ALA A 8 42.59 -26.16 45.19
CA ALA A 8 41.71 -26.85 44.22
C ALA A 8 41.92 -28.37 44.30
N ARG A 9 40.85 -29.19 44.36
CA ARG A 9 40.67 -30.45 43.59
C ARG A 9 39.36 -31.18 43.89
N THR A 10 38.69 -31.50 42.79
CA THR A 10 37.80 -32.64 42.47
C THR A 10 37.64 -33.73 43.52
N ASP A 11 36.39 -34.14 43.76
CA ASP A 11 36.08 -35.55 44.03
C ASP A 11 34.76 -35.98 43.41
N SER A 12 34.86 -36.99 42.56
CA SER A 12 33.79 -37.80 42.00
C SER A 12 33.46 -38.92 42.99
N SER A 13 32.20 -39.07 43.40
CA SER A 13 31.74 -40.34 43.97
C SER A 13 30.32 -40.66 43.50
N LYS A 14 30.24 -41.77 42.75
CA LYS A 14 29.02 -42.47 42.34
C LYS A 14 28.24 -42.93 43.58
N PRO A 15 26.89 -42.94 43.56
CA PRO A 15 26.15 -43.88 44.38
C PRO A 15 26.06 -45.23 43.67
N SER A 16 26.52 -46.24 44.40
CA SER A 16 26.47 -47.67 44.11
C SER A 16 25.02 -48.19 44.04
N LYS A 17 24.81 -49.15 43.12
CA LYS A 17 23.61 -49.97 42.97
C LYS A 17 23.16 -50.57 44.32
N ALA A 18 21.96 -50.24 44.75
CA ALA A 18 21.18 -51.08 45.66
C ALA A 18 20.26 -51.98 44.81
N ALA A 19 20.35 -53.29 45.02
CA ALA A 19 19.49 -54.29 44.39
C ALA A 19 18.05 -54.21 44.95
N PRO A 20 17.00 -54.45 44.13
CA PRO A 20 15.63 -54.42 44.62
C PRO A 20 15.32 -55.69 45.44
N PRO A 21 14.50 -55.60 46.51
CA PRO A 21 13.96 -56.76 47.19
C PRO A 21 12.88 -57.45 46.33
N PRO A 22 12.63 -58.74 46.55
CA PRO A 22 11.96 -59.60 45.58
C PRO A 22 10.44 -59.61 45.76
N GLN A 23 9.74 -59.93 44.67
CA GLN A 23 8.33 -60.32 44.61
C GLN A 23 7.31 -59.19 44.85
N SER A 24 7.04 -58.43 43.80
CA SER A 24 5.68 -58.07 43.43
C SER A 24 5.46 -58.57 42.02
N PHE A 25 4.32 -59.20 41.75
CA PHE A 25 3.85 -59.48 40.40
C PHE A 25 4.03 -58.23 39.52
N PRO A 26 4.29 -58.35 38.20
CA PRO A 26 4.45 -57.17 37.35
C PRO A 26 3.22 -56.29 37.56
N LEU A 27 3.45 -55.10 38.13
CA LEU A 27 2.40 -54.10 38.32
C LEU A 27 1.79 -53.83 36.95
N ILE A 28 0.46 -53.88 36.88
CA ILE A 28 -0.24 -53.64 35.62
C ILE A 28 -0.15 -52.14 35.28
N LEU A 29 0.00 -51.28 36.29
CA LEU A 29 0.10 -49.83 36.18
C LEU A 29 1.24 -49.27 37.06
N ASP A 30 2.11 -48.42 36.50
CA ASP A 30 3.12 -47.65 37.25
C ASP A 30 2.68 -46.18 37.42
N ILE A 31 3.15 -45.53 38.48
CA ILE A 31 2.93 -44.09 38.73
C ILE A 31 3.54 -43.23 37.61
N ASP A 32 4.57 -43.73 36.93
CA ASP A 32 5.23 -43.08 35.81
C ASP A 32 4.37 -43.05 34.54
N ASP A 33 3.40 -43.98 34.39
CA ASP A 33 2.44 -44.00 33.28
C ASP A 33 1.49 -42.79 33.31
N PHE A 34 1.36 -42.14 34.46
CA PHE A 34 0.47 -40.99 34.67
C PHE A 34 1.22 -39.65 34.72
N LYS A 35 2.50 -39.62 34.34
CA LYS A 35 3.30 -38.38 34.28
C LYS A 35 3.39 -37.86 32.83
N GLY A 36 3.24 -36.55 32.64
CA GLY A 36 3.28 -35.91 31.31
C GLY A 36 1.95 -35.97 30.57
N ASP A 37 1.98 -36.03 29.24
CA ASP A 37 0.80 -36.06 28.36
C ASP A 37 0.13 -37.45 28.40
N PHE A 38 -0.69 -37.69 29.42
CA PHE A 38 -1.42 -38.94 29.59
C PHE A 38 -2.48 -39.14 28.50
N SER A 39 -2.45 -40.30 27.82
CA SER A 39 -3.48 -40.74 26.89
C SER A 39 -4.13 -42.03 27.38
N PHE A 40 -5.44 -41.95 27.66
CA PHE A 40 -6.23 -43.11 28.06
C PHE A 40 -6.25 -44.18 26.96
N ASP A 41 -6.38 -43.78 25.69
CA ASP A 41 -6.48 -44.72 24.57
C ASP A 41 -5.18 -45.51 24.37
N ALA A 42 -4.02 -44.88 24.61
CA ALA A 42 -2.72 -45.54 24.57
C ALA A 42 -2.54 -46.54 25.72
N LEU A 43 -2.90 -46.15 26.95
CA LEU A 43 -2.86 -47.03 28.12
C LEU A 43 -3.80 -48.23 27.93
N PHE A 44 -5.03 -47.97 27.50
CA PHE A 44 -6.05 -48.98 27.27
C PHE A 44 -5.66 -49.94 26.14
N GLY A 45 -5.11 -49.42 25.04
CA GLY A 45 -4.60 -50.22 23.93
C GLY A 45 -3.49 -51.18 24.38
N ASN A 46 -2.50 -50.68 25.13
CA ASN A 46 -1.42 -51.52 25.66
C ASN A 46 -1.93 -52.60 26.62
N LEU A 47 -2.98 -52.30 27.40
CA LEU A 47 -3.53 -53.22 28.38
C LEU A 47 -4.34 -54.37 27.75
N VAL A 48 -5.00 -54.12 26.61
CA VAL A 48 -6.05 -54.99 26.07
C VAL A 48 -5.65 -55.68 24.76
N ASN A 49 -4.72 -55.12 23.99
CA ASN A 49 -4.40 -55.60 22.64
C ASN A 49 -3.92 -57.06 22.57
N ASP A 50 -3.24 -57.57 23.60
CA ASP A 50 -2.76 -58.96 23.64
C ASP A 50 -3.87 -59.98 23.95
N LEU A 51 -5.09 -59.53 24.30
CA LEU A 51 -6.22 -60.37 24.72
C LEU A 51 -7.40 -60.36 23.74
N LEU A 52 -7.34 -59.61 22.63
CA LEU A 52 -8.43 -59.52 21.64
C LEU A 52 -8.15 -60.39 20.38
N PRO A 53 -9.09 -61.24 19.93
CA PRO A 53 -8.94 -61.98 18.66
C PRO A 53 -9.02 -61.07 17.43
N SER A 54 -8.16 -61.28 16.42
CA SER A 54 -8.23 -60.55 15.14
C SER A 54 -9.42 -61.01 14.28
N TYR A 55 -10.37 -60.12 14.03
CA TYR A 55 -11.58 -60.40 13.23
C TYR A 55 -11.31 -60.29 11.71
N LYS A 56 -11.79 -61.26 10.91
CA LYS A 56 -11.83 -61.21 9.44
C LYS A 56 -13.29 -61.12 8.97
N LEU A 57 -13.60 -60.11 8.15
CA LEU A 57 -14.92 -59.88 7.54
C LEU A 57 -15.09 -60.70 6.25
N GLU A 58 -16.17 -61.48 6.15
CA GLU A 58 -16.75 -61.91 4.86
C GLU A 58 -18.02 -61.09 4.59
N GLU A 59 -18.09 -60.49 3.41
CA GLU A 59 -19.23 -59.72 2.90
C GLU A 59 -20.31 -60.66 2.32
N SER A 60 -21.58 -60.33 2.55
CA SER A 60 -22.70 -60.81 1.72
C SER A 60 -23.81 -59.77 1.69
N GLU A 61 -24.22 -59.44 0.47
CA GLU A 61 -25.26 -58.50 0.09
C GLU A 61 -26.70 -59.03 0.32
N SER A 62 -27.66 -58.09 0.22
CA SER A 62 -29.02 -58.26 -0.34
C SER A 62 -30.22 -58.29 0.63
N ASP A 63 -30.91 -57.14 0.68
CA ASP A 63 -32.31 -56.91 0.27
C ASP A 63 -33.50 -57.06 1.26
N GLY A 64 -34.39 -56.05 1.17
CA GLY A 64 -35.85 -56.22 1.25
C GLY A 64 -36.60 -55.99 2.57
N GLY A 65 -37.33 -54.86 2.65
CA GLY A 65 -38.77 -54.92 2.91
C GLY A 65 -39.37 -54.36 4.22
N ASP A 66 -40.02 -53.20 4.07
CA ASP A 66 -41.36 -52.83 4.57
C ASP A 66 -41.63 -52.13 5.93
N ALA A 67 -42.29 -50.97 5.76
CA ALA A 67 -43.48 -50.45 6.43
C ALA A 67 -43.38 -49.71 7.79
N LEU A 68 -43.74 -48.42 7.69
CA LEU A 68 -44.06 -47.36 8.67
C LEU A 68 -45.12 -47.78 9.74
N PRO A 69 -45.59 -46.94 10.72
CA PRO A 69 -45.34 -45.51 10.99
C PRO A 69 -45.25 -45.07 12.48
N ASN A 70 -44.93 -43.78 12.66
CA ASN A 70 -45.45 -42.83 13.67
C ASN A 70 -45.07 -42.91 15.16
N GLY A 71 -44.95 -41.72 15.75
CA GLY A 71 -45.48 -41.46 17.10
C GLY A 71 -44.48 -41.16 18.20
N HIS A 72 -43.98 -39.93 18.20
CA HIS A 72 -43.28 -39.35 19.35
C HIS A 72 -44.28 -39.02 20.46
N LEU A 73 -44.32 -39.80 21.55
CA LEU A 73 -44.79 -39.34 22.86
C LEU A 73 -44.01 -40.01 24.00
N ARG A 74 -43.36 -39.16 24.79
CA ARG A 74 -42.80 -39.42 26.12
C ARG A 74 -43.80 -40.16 27.02
N VAL A 75 -43.29 -41.08 27.85
CA VAL A 75 -43.35 -41.09 29.34
C VAL A 75 -42.53 -42.31 29.84
N PRO A 76 -41.89 -42.25 31.03
CA PRO A 76 -40.67 -43.00 31.33
C PRO A 76 -40.86 -44.18 32.32
N SER A 77 -39.78 -44.97 32.44
CA SER A 77 -39.43 -45.88 33.53
C SER A 77 -40.45 -46.94 33.95
N ASP A 78 -40.07 -48.22 33.86
CA ASP A 78 -39.56 -48.85 35.07
C ASP A 78 -38.84 -50.17 34.81
N ALA A 79 -37.91 -50.44 35.72
CA ALA A 79 -37.01 -51.57 35.74
C ALA A 79 -37.70 -52.90 36.11
N SER A 80 -36.91 -53.97 35.94
CA SER A 80 -37.03 -55.28 36.61
C SER A 80 -37.90 -56.30 35.84
N LYS A 81 -37.51 -57.56 35.62
CA LYS A 81 -36.73 -58.48 36.46
C LYS A 81 -36.61 -59.85 35.76
N TYR A 82 -35.51 -60.57 36.04
CA TYR A 82 -35.30 -62.03 35.86
C TYR A 82 -35.21 -62.55 34.41
N SER A 83 -34.35 -63.50 34.04
CA SER A 83 -33.72 -64.60 34.78
C SER A 83 -32.55 -65.18 33.97
N GLN A 84 -31.55 -65.70 34.69
CA GLN A 84 -30.39 -66.45 34.21
C GLN A 84 -30.77 -67.73 33.46
N GLY A 85 -30.08 -67.99 32.34
CA GLY A 85 -29.89 -69.29 31.72
C GLY A 85 -28.50 -69.31 31.10
N ILE A 86 -27.62 -70.15 31.64
CA ILE A 86 -26.19 -70.24 31.31
C ILE A 86 -26.02 -70.81 29.90
N VAL A 87 -25.39 -70.04 29.01
CA VAL A 87 -24.77 -70.52 27.77
C VAL A 87 -23.27 -70.25 27.93
N SER A 88 -22.44 -71.26 27.66
CA SER A 88 -20.97 -71.17 27.61
C SER A 88 -20.53 -69.84 26.99
N PRO A 89 -19.57 -69.11 27.57
CA PRO A 89 -19.28 -67.76 27.13
C PRO A 89 -18.74 -67.81 25.70
N LEU A 90 -19.41 -67.08 24.81
CA LEU A 90 -19.05 -66.87 23.42
C LEU A 90 -17.67 -66.19 23.23
N PHE A 91 -16.94 -65.89 24.32
CA PHE A 91 -15.58 -65.38 24.34
C PHE A 91 -14.89 -65.77 25.66
N PRO A 92 -14.06 -66.84 25.72
CA PRO A 92 -13.30 -67.21 26.92
C PRO A 92 -12.29 -66.14 27.38
N GLU A 93 -11.97 -65.17 26.52
CA GLU A 93 -11.10 -64.03 26.80
C GLU A 93 -11.77 -62.98 27.71
N VAL A 94 -13.12 -62.96 27.79
CA VAL A 94 -13.87 -61.96 28.58
C VAL A 94 -13.62 -62.12 30.08
N GLU A 95 -13.50 -63.34 30.58
CA GLU A 95 -13.22 -63.57 32.01
C GLU A 95 -11.81 -63.11 32.39
N LYS A 96 -10.83 -63.29 31.48
CA LYS A 96 -9.45 -62.81 31.66
C LYS A 96 -9.37 -61.28 31.59
N LEU A 97 -10.12 -60.66 30.68
CA LEU A 97 -10.21 -59.21 30.56
C LEU A 97 -10.87 -58.61 31.82
N LEU A 98 -11.92 -59.25 32.33
CA LEU A 98 -12.63 -58.83 33.54
C LEU A 98 -11.74 -58.95 34.78
N SER A 99 -10.93 -60.00 34.92
CA SER A 99 -9.96 -60.10 36.00
C SER A 99 -8.88 -59.03 35.89
N LEU A 100 -8.36 -58.80 34.68
CA LEU A 100 -7.36 -57.77 34.43
C LEU A 100 -7.88 -56.38 34.83
N PHE A 101 -9.06 -55.98 34.38
CA PHE A 101 -9.65 -54.69 34.76
C PHE A 101 -9.91 -54.59 36.26
N LYS A 102 -10.37 -55.67 36.92
CA LYS A 102 -10.59 -55.65 38.37
C LYS A 102 -9.29 -55.44 39.14
N ASP A 103 -8.21 -56.05 38.70
CA ASP A 103 -6.92 -55.92 39.36
C ASP A 103 -6.27 -54.55 39.05
N SER A 104 -6.36 -54.06 37.80
CA SER A 104 -5.97 -52.68 37.46
C SER A 104 -6.76 -51.63 38.25
N CYS A 105 -8.07 -51.82 38.46
CA CYS A 105 -8.87 -50.91 39.27
C CYS A 105 -8.43 -50.91 40.75
N LYS A 106 -8.05 -52.06 41.32
CA LYS A 106 -7.53 -52.12 42.69
C LYS A 106 -6.19 -51.42 42.80
N GLU A 107 -5.27 -51.68 41.87
CA GLU A 107 -3.96 -51.03 41.83
C GLU A 107 -4.10 -49.51 41.69
N LEU A 108 -5.02 -49.03 40.85
CA LEU A 108 -5.27 -47.59 40.68
C LEU A 108 -5.83 -46.94 41.95
N LEU A 109 -6.68 -47.64 42.70
CA LEU A 109 -7.16 -47.19 44.02
C LEU A 109 -6.05 -47.15 45.08
N GLU A 110 -5.11 -48.09 45.03
CA GLU A 110 -3.97 -48.14 45.93
C GLU A 110 -2.93 -47.05 45.61
N LEU A 111 -2.65 -46.85 44.32
CA LEU A 111 -1.82 -45.77 43.81
C LEU A 111 -2.38 -44.40 44.22
N ARG A 112 -3.71 -44.22 44.08
CA ARG A 112 -4.40 -43.02 44.54
C ARG A 112 -4.17 -42.77 46.03
N LYS A 113 -4.35 -43.79 46.89
CA LYS A 113 -4.10 -43.66 48.34
C LYS A 113 -2.64 -43.29 48.64
N GLN A 114 -1.69 -43.86 47.89
CA GLN A 114 -0.27 -43.55 48.05
C GLN A 114 0.04 -42.10 47.65
N ILE A 115 -0.53 -41.61 46.55
CA ILE A 115 -0.41 -40.22 46.11
C ILE A 115 -1.05 -39.27 47.12
N ASP A 116 -2.27 -39.57 47.59
CA ASP A 116 -2.96 -38.79 48.62
C ASP A 116 -2.11 -38.69 49.91
N GLY A 117 -1.47 -39.79 50.32
CA GLY A 117 -0.55 -39.81 51.45
C GLY A 117 0.71 -38.95 51.23
N ARG A 118 1.31 -39.02 50.04
CA ARG A 118 2.46 -38.16 49.68
C ARG A 118 2.07 -36.68 49.65
N LEU A 119 0.92 -36.35 49.07
CA LEU A 119 0.39 -34.98 49.04
C LEU A 119 0.14 -34.46 50.46
N TYR A 120 -0.42 -35.28 51.35
CA TYR A 120 -0.63 -34.90 52.74
C TYR A 120 0.68 -34.60 53.48
N ASN A 121 1.69 -35.47 53.35
CA ASN A 121 2.99 -35.26 53.98
C ASN A 121 3.70 -34.04 53.41
N LEU A 122 3.69 -33.86 52.08
CA LEU A 122 4.29 -32.69 51.45
C LEU A 122 3.60 -31.40 51.89
N LYS A 123 2.26 -31.39 52.00
CA LYS A 123 1.49 -30.26 52.53
C LYS A 123 1.87 -29.94 53.98
N LYS A 124 2.07 -30.96 54.81
CA LYS A 124 2.52 -30.79 56.20
C LYS A 124 3.93 -30.22 56.27
N ASP A 125 4.86 -30.74 55.48
CA ASP A 125 6.25 -30.27 55.45
C ASP A 125 6.34 -28.84 54.93
N VAL A 126 5.57 -28.50 53.89
CA VAL A 126 5.44 -27.12 53.41
C VAL A 126 4.89 -26.22 54.51
N SER A 127 3.86 -26.64 55.25
CA SER A 127 3.32 -25.84 56.37
C SER A 127 4.34 -25.62 57.50
N VAL A 128 5.14 -26.63 57.81
CA VAL A 128 6.21 -26.52 58.83
C VAL A 128 7.33 -25.59 58.34
N GLN A 129 7.76 -25.75 57.09
CA GLN A 129 8.76 -24.86 56.49
C GLN A 129 8.26 -23.43 56.39
N ASP A 130 7.00 -23.22 56.02
CA ASP A 130 6.37 -21.91 55.95
C ASP A 130 6.32 -21.24 57.33
N SER A 131 5.95 -21.99 58.39
CA SER A 131 6.01 -21.50 59.77
C SER A 131 7.42 -21.12 60.21
N LYS A 132 8.42 -21.94 59.86
CA LYS A 132 9.83 -21.66 60.18
C LYS A 132 10.32 -20.43 59.41
N HIS A 133 10.00 -20.33 58.13
CA HIS A 133 10.37 -19.22 57.26
C HIS A 133 9.73 -17.92 57.75
N ARG A 134 8.46 -17.96 58.15
CA ARG A 134 7.75 -16.81 58.72
C ARG A 134 8.39 -16.30 60.02
N LYS A 135 8.90 -17.20 60.87
CA LYS A 135 9.64 -16.79 62.07
C LYS A 135 10.99 -16.16 61.74
N THR A 136 11.75 -16.76 60.83
CA THR A 136 13.02 -16.18 60.39
C THR A 136 12.82 -14.84 59.68
N LEU A 137 11.72 -14.69 58.94
CA LEU A 137 11.35 -13.44 58.29
C LEU A 137 11.04 -12.36 59.33
N ALA A 138 10.29 -12.68 60.38
CA ALA A 138 9.99 -11.72 61.45
C ALA A 138 11.24 -11.31 62.25
N GLU A 139 12.18 -12.24 62.49
CA GLU A 139 13.46 -11.93 63.12
C GLU A 139 14.35 -11.05 62.21
N LEU A 140 14.35 -11.34 60.91
CA LEU A 140 15.05 -10.55 59.91
C LEU A 140 14.43 -9.16 59.77
N GLU A 141 13.10 -9.05 59.73
CA GLU A 141 12.36 -7.79 59.71
C GLU A 141 12.73 -6.92 60.91
N LYS A 142 12.73 -7.49 62.12
CA LYS A 142 13.20 -6.80 63.33
C LYS A 142 14.67 -6.40 63.25
N GLY A 143 15.52 -7.25 62.66
CA GLY A 143 16.94 -6.94 62.44
C GLY A 143 17.13 -5.81 61.42
N VAL A 144 16.33 -5.80 60.36
CA VAL A 144 16.28 -4.77 59.32
C VAL A 144 15.75 -3.46 59.89
N ASP A 145 14.72 -3.47 60.74
CA ASP A 145 14.24 -2.28 61.45
C ASP A 145 15.33 -1.69 62.36
N GLY A 146 16.03 -2.54 63.12
CA GLY A 146 17.16 -2.09 63.93
C GLY A 146 18.33 -1.56 63.09
N LEU A 147 18.53 -2.13 61.89
CA LEU A 147 19.50 -1.63 60.91
C LEU A 147 19.03 -0.29 60.33
N PHE A 148 17.75 -0.11 60.02
CA PHE A 148 17.15 1.14 59.56
C PHE A 148 17.27 2.23 60.62
N ASP A 149 17.05 1.93 61.89
CA ASP A 149 17.27 2.88 62.98
C ASP A 149 18.75 3.27 63.11
N SER A 150 19.65 2.30 62.96
CA SER A 150 21.10 2.54 62.97
C SER A 150 21.55 3.35 61.75
N PHE A 151 20.97 3.08 60.58
CA PHE A 151 21.17 3.87 59.37
C PHE A 151 20.57 5.25 59.50
N ALA A 152 19.38 5.43 60.07
CA ALA A 152 18.77 6.74 60.28
C ALA A 152 19.62 7.59 61.24
N ARG A 153 20.22 6.98 62.27
CA ARG A 153 21.16 7.66 63.16
C ARG A 153 22.47 8.00 62.45
N LEU A 154 23.01 7.07 61.66
CA LEU A 154 24.21 7.29 60.88
C LEU A 154 23.99 8.37 59.83
N ASP A 155 22.87 8.32 59.12
CA ASP A 155 22.45 9.26 58.09
C ASP A 155 22.14 10.62 58.69
N SER A 156 21.55 10.70 59.89
CA SER A 156 21.42 11.96 60.63
C SER A 156 22.79 12.56 60.97
N ARG A 157 23.76 11.73 61.40
CA ARG A 157 25.14 12.18 61.66
C ARG A 157 25.89 12.55 60.38
N ILE A 158 25.77 11.76 59.32
CA ILE A 158 26.37 12.02 58.02
C ILE A 158 25.73 13.25 57.39
N SER A 159 24.44 13.48 57.56
CA SER A 159 23.73 14.67 57.11
C SER A 159 24.16 15.88 57.92
N SER A 160 24.37 15.77 59.24
CA SER A 160 24.89 16.87 60.06
C SER A 160 26.35 17.23 59.73
N VAL A 161 27.22 16.22 59.62
CA VAL A 161 28.63 16.41 59.25
C VAL A 161 28.73 16.83 57.79
N GLY A 162 27.90 16.25 56.93
CA GLY A 162 27.76 16.55 55.51
C GLY A 162 27.22 17.95 55.27
N GLN A 163 26.26 18.44 56.06
CA GLN A 163 25.81 19.84 56.02
C GLN A 163 26.89 20.80 56.50
N THR A 164 27.68 20.40 57.48
CA THR A 164 28.79 21.24 57.99
C THR A 164 29.95 21.27 56.99
N ALA A 165 30.31 20.12 56.43
CA ALA A 165 31.33 19.97 55.38
C ALA A 165 30.87 20.59 54.06
N ALA A 166 29.59 20.50 53.71
CA ALA A 166 28.99 21.21 52.59
C ALA A 166 29.04 22.71 52.84
N LYS A 167 28.63 23.23 54.01
CA LYS A 167 28.77 24.67 54.30
C LYS A 167 30.21 25.16 54.21
N ILE A 168 31.17 24.41 54.75
CA ILE A 168 32.59 24.76 54.67
C ILE A 168 33.10 24.66 53.22
N GLY A 169 32.69 23.62 52.51
CA GLY A 169 32.99 23.40 51.09
C GLY A 169 32.41 24.50 50.21
N ASP A 170 31.15 24.86 50.40
CA ASP A 170 30.42 25.94 49.72
C ASP A 170 31.08 27.29 50.00
N HIS A 171 31.51 27.56 51.24
CA HIS A 171 32.22 28.79 51.57
C HIS A 171 33.61 28.86 50.91
N LEU A 172 34.36 27.75 50.90
CA LEU A 172 35.66 27.68 50.23
C LEU A 172 35.53 27.75 48.71
N GLN A 173 34.58 27.02 48.14
CA GLN A 173 34.28 27.04 46.72
C GLN A 173 33.76 28.39 46.28
N SER A 174 32.91 29.05 47.09
CA SER A 174 32.44 30.40 46.82
C SER A 174 33.59 31.42 46.88
N ALA A 175 34.48 31.32 47.87
CA ALA A 175 35.63 32.21 47.98
C ALA A 175 36.65 32.01 46.84
N ASP A 176 36.96 30.76 46.48
CA ASP A 176 37.88 30.47 45.38
C ASP A 176 37.26 30.81 44.02
N ALA A 177 35.97 30.51 43.82
CA ALA A 177 35.22 30.96 42.64
C ALA A 177 35.19 32.49 42.54
N GLN A 178 35.01 33.22 43.65
CA GLN A 178 35.08 34.69 43.64
C GLN A 178 36.47 35.20 43.32
N ARG A 179 37.54 34.55 43.83
CA ARG A 179 38.93 34.92 43.51
C ARG A 179 39.23 34.68 42.03
N GLU A 180 38.84 33.54 41.49
CA GLU A 180 39.06 33.18 40.09
C GLU A 180 38.23 34.07 39.16
N THR A 181 36.96 34.33 39.51
CA THR A 181 36.12 35.31 38.80
C THR A 181 36.77 36.68 38.81
N ALA A 182 37.23 37.19 39.96
CA ALA A 182 37.88 38.49 40.06
C ALA A 182 39.16 38.57 39.21
N SER A 183 39.98 37.52 39.19
CA SER A 183 41.18 37.47 38.35
C SER A 183 40.84 37.52 36.86
N GLN A 184 39.87 36.71 36.41
CA GLN A 184 39.42 36.70 35.02
C GLN A 184 38.79 38.04 34.63
N THR A 185 38.02 38.67 35.53
CA THR A 185 37.41 39.99 35.29
C THR A 185 38.47 41.08 35.14
N ILE A 186 39.53 41.08 35.94
CA ILE A 186 40.64 42.06 35.80
C ILE A 186 41.30 41.92 34.42
N GLU A 187 41.52 40.68 33.96
CA GLU A 187 42.12 40.40 32.66
C GLU A 187 41.20 40.83 31.50
N LEU A 188 39.89 40.56 31.59
CA LEU A 188 38.91 41.06 30.62
C LEU A 188 38.83 42.59 30.61
N ILE A 189 38.81 43.26 31.76
CA ILE A 189 38.77 44.74 31.82
C ILE A 189 39.99 45.32 31.12
N LYS A 190 41.17 44.72 31.30
CA LYS A 190 42.39 45.15 30.62
C LYS A 190 42.25 45.08 29.10
N TYR A 191 41.79 43.96 28.56
CA TYR A 191 41.56 43.80 27.12
C TYR A 191 40.43 44.71 26.61
N LEU A 192 39.37 44.89 27.38
CA LEU A 192 38.27 45.80 27.05
C LEU A 192 38.75 47.26 26.92
N MET A 193 39.61 47.70 27.84
CA MET A 193 40.24 49.03 27.78
C MET A 193 41.13 49.16 26.55
N GLU A 194 41.86 48.11 26.17
CA GLU A 194 42.69 48.06 24.96
C GLU A 194 41.84 48.26 23.69
N PHE A 195 40.73 47.52 23.56
CA PHE A 195 39.76 47.71 22.46
C PHE A 195 39.08 49.08 22.46
N ASN A 196 39.09 49.80 23.58
CA ASN A 196 38.46 51.11 23.72
C ASN A 196 39.43 52.30 23.61
N SER A 197 40.75 52.05 23.53
CA SER A 197 41.77 53.09 23.61
C SER A 197 41.98 53.85 22.31
N SER A 198 41.76 53.22 21.15
CA SER A 198 41.96 53.81 19.83
C SER A 198 40.83 53.38 18.85
N PRO A 199 40.11 54.33 18.21
CA PRO A 199 39.09 53.99 17.22
C PRO A 199 39.73 53.44 15.94
N GLY A 200 39.37 52.22 15.53
CA GLY A 200 39.70 51.66 14.22
C GLY A 200 41.14 51.15 14.01
N ASP A 201 42.03 51.20 15.01
CA ASP A 201 43.40 50.70 14.87
C ASP A 201 43.60 49.37 15.62
N LEU A 202 43.25 48.27 14.94
CA LEU A 202 43.37 46.91 15.47
C LEU A 202 44.83 46.43 15.59
N MET A 203 45.81 47.18 15.07
CA MET A 203 47.23 46.82 15.08
C MET A 203 47.94 47.05 16.43
N GLU A 204 47.36 47.87 17.31
CA GLU A 204 47.91 48.15 18.65
C GLU A 204 47.46 47.14 19.73
N LEU A 205 46.63 46.16 19.35
CA LEU A 205 46.15 45.13 20.26
C LEU A 205 47.26 44.15 20.66
N SER A 206 47.12 43.59 21.86
CA SER A 206 48.00 42.58 22.42
C SER A 206 48.29 41.45 21.42
N PRO A 207 49.52 40.91 21.37
CA PRO A 207 49.91 39.89 20.38
C PRO A 207 49.04 38.62 20.38
N LEU A 208 48.30 38.38 21.46
CA LEU A 208 47.22 37.39 21.54
C LEU A 208 46.23 37.52 20.36
N PHE A 209 45.81 38.74 20.00
CA PHE A 209 44.78 38.99 18.99
C PHE A 209 45.32 38.95 17.54
N SER A 210 46.64 38.96 17.37
CA SER A 210 47.32 38.99 16.06
C SER A 210 47.92 37.63 15.67
N ASP A 211 48.21 36.76 16.65
CA ASP A 211 48.90 35.47 16.48
C ASP A 211 47.98 34.34 15.98
N ASP A 212 48.36 33.73 14.84
CA ASP A 212 47.65 32.60 14.21
C ASP A 212 47.64 31.31 15.05
N SER A 213 48.57 31.17 15.99
CA SER A 213 48.67 30.00 16.86
C SER A 213 47.73 30.07 18.07
N ARG A 214 47.26 31.27 18.44
CA ARG A 214 46.42 31.53 19.63
C ARG A 214 45.00 31.95 19.30
N VAL A 215 44.57 31.73 18.06
CA VAL A 215 43.24 32.13 17.55
C VAL A 215 42.08 31.62 18.40
N ALA A 216 42.18 30.42 18.98
CA ALA A 216 41.16 29.87 19.87
C ALA A 216 41.02 30.67 21.19
N GLU A 217 42.13 31.12 21.76
CA GLU A 217 42.17 31.93 22.98
C GLU A 217 41.66 33.35 22.70
N ALA A 218 42.11 33.93 21.58
CA ALA A 218 41.68 35.24 21.13
C ALA A 218 40.16 35.29 20.86
N ALA A 219 39.62 34.27 20.20
CA ALA A 219 38.19 34.13 19.94
C ALA A 219 37.36 34.05 21.23
N SER A 220 37.78 33.20 22.18
CA SER A 220 37.08 33.04 23.47
C SER A 220 37.05 34.34 24.28
N ILE A 221 38.18 35.07 24.30
CA ILE A 221 38.27 36.36 24.99
C ILE A 221 37.42 37.41 24.28
N ALA A 222 37.53 37.54 22.95
CA ALA A 222 36.74 38.48 22.16
C ALA A 222 35.22 38.27 22.32
N GLN A 223 34.76 37.02 22.34
CA GLN A 223 33.35 36.71 22.57
C GLN A 223 32.88 37.13 23.96
N LYS A 224 33.63 36.82 25.02
CA LYS A 224 33.27 37.23 26.38
C LYS A 224 33.23 38.76 26.49
N LEU A 225 34.23 39.45 25.94
CA LEU A 225 34.26 40.92 25.91
C LEU A 225 33.06 41.50 25.17
N ARG A 226 32.67 40.89 24.06
CA ARG A 226 31.49 41.28 23.30
C ARG A 226 30.20 41.10 24.09
N SER A 227 29.99 39.96 24.75
CA SER A 227 28.80 39.76 25.59
C SER A 227 28.76 40.77 26.74
N PHE A 228 29.90 41.08 27.38
CA PHE A 228 29.97 42.10 28.42
C PHE A 228 29.67 43.51 27.88
N ALA A 229 30.19 43.83 26.70
CA ALA A 229 30.01 45.14 26.09
C ALA A 229 28.58 45.35 25.55
N GLU A 230 27.90 44.28 25.12
CA GLU A 230 26.51 44.30 24.64
C GLU A 230 25.47 44.21 25.80
N GLU A 231 25.72 43.44 26.86
CA GLU A 231 24.79 43.29 28.01
C GLU A 231 24.59 44.59 28.81
N ASP A 232 25.62 45.45 28.92
CA ASP A 232 25.55 46.72 29.64
C ASP A 232 24.80 47.81 28.86
N ILE A 233 24.61 47.62 27.55
CA ILE A 233 23.83 48.52 26.68
C ILE A 233 22.32 48.18 26.75
N GLY A 234 21.97 46.91 27.00
CA GLY A 234 20.58 46.42 26.91
C GLY A 234 19.69 46.61 28.14
N ARG A 235 20.24 46.93 29.32
CA ARG A 235 19.50 46.80 30.60
C ARG A 235 18.89 48.06 31.19
N HIS A 236 18.97 49.24 30.56
CA HIS A 236 18.35 50.48 31.06
C HIS A 236 17.31 51.11 30.10
N GLY A 237 16.54 50.26 29.42
CA GLY A 237 15.33 50.66 28.68
C GLY A 237 14.05 50.49 29.50
N ILE A 238 13.80 51.35 30.49
CA ILE A 238 12.43 51.58 30.99
C ILE A 238 12.13 53.08 30.80
N PRO A 239 11.04 53.45 30.09
CA PRO A 239 10.71 54.84 29.82
C PRO A 239 10.07 55.47 31.06
N VAL A 240 10.76 56.41 31.69
CA VAL A 240 10.15 57.36 32.62
C VAL A 240 10.51 58.78 32.15
N PRO A 241 9.53 59.69 31.99
CA PRO A 241 9.79 61.02 31.47
C PRO A 241 10.29 61.97 32.56
N SER A 242 11.21 62.86 32.14
CA SER A 242 11.63 64.10 32.82
C SER A 242 12.41 64.00 34.13
N ALA A 243 13.70 64.35 34.07
CA ALA A 243 14.22 65.65 34.54
C ALA A 243 15.72 65.57 34.85
N MET A 244 16.50 66.34 34.09
CA MET A 244 17.78 66.99 34.44
C MET A 244 18.57 66.41 35.63
N GLY A 245 19.63 65.66 35.34
CA GLY A 245 20.64 65.28 36.33
C GLY A 245 21.56 64.17 35.80
N ASN A 246 22.75 64.57 35.32
CA ASN A 246 23.75 63.70 34.72
C ASN A 246 24.08 62.45 35.56
N ALA A 247 23.65 61.28 35.10
CA ALA A 247 24.25 59.99 35.42
C ALA A 247 24.80 59.40 34.11
N THR A 248 26.01 59.80 33.74
CA THR A 248 26.73 59.30 32.57
C THR A 248 27.36 57.95 32.88
N ALA A 249 26.66 56.88 32.53
CA ALA A 249 27.24 55.55 32.31
C ALA A 249 26.49 54.93 31.11
N SER A 250 26.85 55.32 29.89
CA SER A 250 26.33 54.75 28.62
C SER A 250 26.95 55.36 27.34
N ARG A 251 28.21 55.85 27.38
CA ARG A 251 28.88 56.42 26.18
C ARG A 251 30.36 56.07 26.03
N GLY A 252 30.91 55.31 26.97
CA GLY A 252 32.33 54.99 27.02
C GLY A 252 32.73 53.78 26.19
N LEU A 253 31.79 52.86 25.90
CA LEU A 253 32.11 51.53 25.36
C LEU A 253 31.67 51.31 23.91
N GLU A 254 31.06 52.33 23.27
CA GLU A 254 30.61 52.26 21.88
C GLU A 254 31.77 51.96 20.92
N VAL A 255 32.96 52.54 21.18
CA VAL A 255 34.18 52.31 20.38
C VAL A 255 34.66 50.87 20.56
N ALA A 256 34.68 50.35 21.79
CA ALA A 256 35.02 48.95 22.05
C ALA A 256 34.05 47.97 21.38
N VAL A 257 32.74 48.25 21.38
CA VAL A 257 31.74 47.40 20.69
C VAL A 257 31.98 47.40 19.18
N ALA A 258 32.21 48.58 18.57
CA ALA A 258 32.50 48.68 17.13
C ALA A 258 33.81 47.95 16.76
N ASN A 259 34.89 48.20 17.50
CA ASN A 259 36.19 47.56 17.29
C ASN A 259 36.13 46.03 17.54
N LEU A 260 35.38 45.56 18.55
CA LEU A 260 35.18 44.13 18.79
C LEU A 260 34.36 43.49 17.67
N GLN A 261 33.35 44.19 17.13
CA GLN A 261 32.56 43.71 16.00
C GLN A 261 33.42 43.59 14.73
N ASP A 262 34.24 44.60 14.43
CA ASP A 262 35.16 44.59 13.29
C ASP A 262 36.23 43.51 13.45
N TYR A 263 36.80 43.34 14.64
CA TYR A 263 37.73 42.26 14.95
C TYR A 263 37.07 40.88 14.78
N CYS A 264 35.86 40.68 15.29
CA CYS A 264 35.14 39.41 15.13
C CYS A 264 34.86 39.11 13.65
N ASN A 265 34.46 40.11 12.86
CA ASN A 265 34.24 39.95 11.41
C ASN A 265 35.55 39.56 10.68
N GLU A 266 36.67 40.23 10.99
CA GLU A 266 37.96 39.92 10.38
C GLU A 266 38.47 38.54 10.81
N LEU A 267 38.31 38.19 12.09
CA LEU A 267 38.64 36.88 12.64
C LEU A 267 37.82 35.76 11.98
N GLU A 268 36.52 35.96 11.78
CA GLU A 268 35.64 35.04 11.06
C GLU A 268 36.11 34.83 9.61
N ASN A 269 36.41 35.90 8.88
CA ASN A 269 36.91 35.81 7.50
C ASN A 269 38.26 35.09 7.43
N ARG A 270 39.17 35.36 8.38
CA ARG A 270 40.46 34.67 8.48
C ARG A 270 40.28 33.19 8.80
N LEU A 271 39.37 32.85 9.71
CA LEU A 271 39.03 31.46 10.07
C LEU A 271 38.38 30.72 8.90
N LEU A 272 37.48 31.37 8.15
CA LEU A 272 36.87 30.81 6.92
C LEU A 272 37.93 30.53 5.85
N SER A 273 38.82 31.49 5.57
CA SER A 273 39.92 31.31 4.61
C SER A 273 40.86 30.16 5.02
N ARG A 274 41.20 30.08 6.31
CA ARG A 274 42.00 28.97 6.86
C ARG A 274 41.26 27.63 6.75
N PHE A 275 39.96 27.63 7.00
CA PHE A 275 39.11 26.45 6.87
C PHE A 275 38.99 25.98 5.40
N ASP A 276 38.85 26.89 4.45
CA ASP A 276 38.81 26.57 3.01
C ASP A 276 40.14 26.00 2.52
N ALA A 277 41.26 26.60 2.92
CA ALA A 277 42.59 26.09 2.62
C ALA A 277 42.83 24.69 3.22
N ALA A 278 42.36 24.45 4.45
CA ALA A 278 42.40 23.14 5.09
C ALA A 278 41.47 22.12 4.38
N SER A 279 40.28 22.57 3.93
CA SER A 279 39.34 21.74 3.17
C SER A 279 39.91 21.31 1.82
N GLN A 280 40.66 22.17 1.13
CA GLN A 280 41.33 21.81 -0.12
C GLN A 280 42.46 20.80 0.09
N LYS A 281 43.19 20.92 1.21
CA LYS A 281 44.28 19.99 1.60
C LYS A 281 43.79 18.70 2.27
N ARG A 282 42.49 18.60 2.59
CA ARG A 282 41.86 17.49 3.34
C ARG A 282 42.42 17.31 4.76
N GLU A 283 42.78 18.40 5.42
CA GLU A 283 43.26 18.40 6.80
C GLU A 283 42.08 18.48 7.79
N LEU A 284 41.59 17.32 8.25
CA LEU A 284 40.38 17.26 9.08
C LEU A 284 40.54 17.91 10.47
N THR A 285 41.73 17.84 11.07
CA THR A 285 41.97 18.37 12.42
C THR A 285 41.92 19.90 12.44
N THR A 286 42.55 20.55 11.45
CA THR A 286 42.56 22.01 11.34
C THR A 286 41.17 22.53 10.95
N MET A 287 40.42 21.80 10.10
CA MET A 287 39.02 22.08 9.83
C MET A 287 38.17 22.01 11.11
N ALA A 288 38.36 20.97 11.94
CA ALA A 288 37.60 20.78 13.17
C ALA A 288 37.87 21.90 14.20
N GLU A 289 39.13 22.32 14.33
CA GLU A 289 39.51 23.46 15.17
C GLU A 289 38.84 24.75 14.71
N CYS A 290 38.92 25.07 13.41
CA CYS A 290 38.26 26.25 12.84
C CYS A 290 36.73 26.19 13.02
N ALA A 291 36.09 25.06 12.74
CA ALA A 291 34.65 24.88 12.89
C ALA A 291 34.20 25.01 14.36
N LYS A 292 34.98 24.48 15.31
CA LYS A 292 34.74 24.65 16.74
C LYS A 292 34.81 26.10 17.16
N ILE A 293 35.81 26.85 16.70
CA ILE A 293 35.94 28.27 17.01
C ILE A 293 34.79 29.07 16.36
N LEU A 294 34.48 28.81 15.09
CA LEU A 294 33.38 29.48 14.36
C LEU A 294 32.01 29.20 14.98
N SER A 295 31.79 28.00 15.54
CA SER A 295 30.53 27.66 16.23
C SER A 295 30.26 28.48 17.49
N GLN A 296 31.31 29.06 18.09
CA GLN A 296 31.18 29.91 19.27
C GLN A 296 30.64 31.29 18.91
N PHE A 297 30.83 31.75 17.67
CA PHE A 297 30.26 33.00 17.18
C PHE A 297 28.81 32.78 16.71
N ASN A 298 27.95 33.79 16.88
CA ASN A 298 26.54 33.77 16.43
C ASN A 298 26.37 33.56 14.89
N ARG A 299 27.47 33.41 14.14
CA ARG A 299 27.57 33.13 12.71
C ARG A 299 28.09 31.72 12.38
N GLY A 300 28.14 30.80 13.35
CA GLY A 300 28.47 29.40 13.11
C GLY A 300 27.65 28.78 11.96
N THR A 301 26.37 29.16 11.84
CA THR A 301 25.47 28.79 10.74
C THR A 301 25.96 29.27 9.37
N SER A 302 26.54 30.47 9.27
CA SER A 302 27.10 31.00 8.02
C SER A 302 28.31 30.19 7.55
N ALA A 303 29.16 29.73 8.48
CA ALA A 303 30.27 28.85 8.14
C ALA A 303 29.80 27.48 7.64
N MET A 304 28.76 26.91 8.26
CA MET A 304 28.12 25.67 7.79
C MET A 304 27.53 25.83 6.39
N GLN A 305 26.79 26.93 6.14
CA GLN A 305 26.25 27.25 4.82
C GLN A 305 27.34 27.44 3.77
N HIS A 306 28.44 28.12 4.13
CA HIS A 306 29.60 28.31 3.25
C HIS A 306 30.27 26.97 2.90
N TYR A 307 30.46 26.09 3.89
CA TYR A 307 31.00 24.75 3.65
C TYR A 307 30.16 23.95 2.65
N VAL A 308 28.83 23.95 2.83
CA VAL A 308 27.91 23.26 1.91
C VAL A 308 27.94 23.93 0.52
N ALA A 309 27.94 25.26 0.47
CA ALA A 309 27.98 26.02 -0.78
C ALA A 309 29.23 25.77 -1.63
N THR A 310 30.36 25.50 -0.99
CA THR A 310 31.65 25.27 -1.66
C THR A 310 31.84 23.85 -2.18
N ARG A 311 30.90 22.91 -1.92
CA ARG A 311 31.03 21.54 -2.40
C ARG A 311 30.93 21.49 -3.93
N PRO A 312 31.81 20.73 -4.63
CA PRO A 312 31.80 20.65 -6.09
C PRO A 312 30.45 20.27 -6.70
N MET A 313 29.67 19.43 -6.00
CA MET A 313 28.35 18.96 -6.44
C MET A 313 27.29 20.07 -6.65
N PHE A 314 27.55 21.31 -6.19
CA PHE A 314 26.63 22.45 -6.36
C PHE A 314 27.19 23.59 -7.22
N ILE A 315 28.52 23.61 -7.45
CA ILE A 315 29.20 24.69 -8.18
C ILE A 315 29.50 24.27 -9.61
N ASP A 316 29.87 23.01 -9.80
CA ASP A 316 30.38 22.54 -11.08
C ASP A 316 29.23 22.31 -12.07
N VAL A 317 29.13 23.19 -13.05
CA VAL A 317 28.13 23.12 -14.14
C VAL A 317 28.34 21.87 -14.99
N GLU A 318 29.57 21.34 -15.08
CA GLU A 318 29.85 20.11 -15.80
C GLU A 318 29.19 18.90 -15.12
N ILE A 319 29.16 18.89 -13.77
CA ILE A 319 28.45 17.86 -13.00
C ILE A 319 26.95 17.93 -13.27
N MET A 320 26.34 19.12 -13.21
CA MET A 320 24.90 19.28 -13.49
C MET A 320 24.52 18.91 -14.93
N ASN A 321 25.41 19.17 -15.89
CA ASN A 321 25.21 18.77 -17.28
C ASN A 321 25.40 17.25 -17.45
N ALA A 322 26.34 16.64 -16.73
CA ALA A 322 26.53 15.20 -16.71
C ALA A 322 25.30 14.48 -16.11
N ASP A 323 24.71 15.02 -15.04
CA ASP A 323 23.46 14.53 -14.45
C ASP A 323 22.34 14.53 -15.49
N THR A 324 22.18 15.66 -16.19
CA THR A 324 21.18 15.81 -17.27
C THR A 324 21.40 14.78 -18.37
N LYS A 325 22.65 14.61 -18.82
CA LYS A 325 23.03 13.66 -19.88
C LYS A 325 22.83 12.20 -19.46
N LEU A 326 23.11 11.87 -18.22
CA LEU A 326 22.95 10.51 -17.67
C LEU A 326 21.47 10.09 -17.66
N VAL A 327 20.56 11.03 -17.38
CA VAL A 327 19.12 10.76 -17.24
C VAL A 327 18.36 10.88 -18.56
N LEU A 328 18.60 11.96 -19.33
CA LEU A 328 17.87 12.26 -20.56
C LEU A 328 18.54 11.73 -21.83
N GLY A 329 19.82 11.37 -21.78
CA GLY A 329 20.60 10.99 -22.96
C GLY A 329 20.91 12.16 -23.90
N ASP A 330 21.50 11.86 -25.07
CA ASP A 330 21.88 12.88 -26.06
C ASP A 330 20.67 13.47 -26.84
N GLN A 331 19.49 12.84 -26.77
CA GLN A 331 18.23 13.32 -27.37
C GLN A 331 17.07 13.24 -26.36
N ALA A 332 16.84 14.32 -25.62
CA ALA A 332 15.79 14.39 -24.58
C ALA A 332 14.38 14.04 -25.10
N ALA A 333 14.08 14.32 -26.37
CA ALA A 333 12.78 14.08 -27.00
C ALA A 333 12.42 12.60 -27.21
N GLN A 334 13.35 11.65 -27.02
CA GLN A 334 13.12 10.21 -27.18
C GLN A 334 13.37 9.42 -25.89
N ALA A 335 13.40 10.11 -24.74
CA ALA A 335 13.64 9.50 -23.45
C ALA A 335 12.47 8.58 -23.04
N SER A 336 12.72 7.27 -22.98
CA SER A 336 11.72 6.32 -22.48
C SER A 336 11.66 6.35 -20.94
N PRO A 337 10.47 6.13 -20.32
CA PRO A 337 10.34 6.09 -18.86
C PRO A 337 11.29 5.08 -18.19
N SER A 338 11.56 3.95 -18.86
CA SER A 338 12.48 2.92 -18.34
C SER A 338 13.94 3.34 -18.32
N ASN A 339 14.39 4.11 -19.33
CA ASN A 339 15.76 4.61 -19.39
C ASN A 339 15.96 5.71 -18.35
N VAL A 340 14.97 6.59 -18.21
CA VAL A 340 14.95 7.66 -17.21
C VAL A 340 14.95 7.07 -15.80
N ALA A 341 14.13 6.04 -15.52
CA ALA A 341 14.15 5.34 -14.24
C ALA A 341 15.54 4.81 -13.89
N ARG A 342 16.24 4.20 -14.87
CA ARG A 342 17.61 3.70 -14.70
C ARG A 342 18.61 4.83 -14.46
N GLY A 343 18.52 5.91 -15.24
CA GLY A 343 19.36 7.10 -15.11
C GLY A 343 19.21 7.76 -13.75
N LEU A 344 17.96 8.01 -13.32
CA LEU A 344 17.64 8.56 -12.00
C LEU A 344 18.16 7.65 -10.88
N SER A 345 17.95 6.33 -10.97
CA SER A 345 18.46 5.40 -9.96
C SER A 345 19.98 5.45 -9.84
N SER A 346 20.70 5.56 -10.96
CA SER A 346 22.17 5.68 -10.95
C SER A 346 22.61 7.00 -10.35
N LEU A 347 21.98 8.11 -10.74
CA LEU A 347 22.29 9.45 -10.25
C LEU A 347 22.00 9.58 -8.75
N TYR A 348 20.82 9.14 -8.31
CA TYR A 348 20.41 9.22 -6.91
C TYR A 348 21.27 8.35 -6.01
N LYS A 349 21.74 7.20 -6.50
CA LYS A 349 22.75 6.41 -5.82
C LYS A 349 24.08 7.16 -5.70
N GLU A 350 24.55 7.80 -6.76
CA GLU A 350 25.78 8.61 -6.75
C GLU A 350 25.68 9.78 -5.76
N ILE A 351 24.54 10.49 -5.77
CA ILE A 351 24.24 11.58 -4.83
C ILE A 351 24.29 11.04 -3.41
N THR A 352 23.59 9.93 -3.12
CA THR A 352 23.58 9.31 -1.79
C THR A 352 24.97 8.90 -1.33
N ASP A 353 25.77 8.28 -2.21
CA ASP A 353 27.15 7.90 -1.90
C ASP A 353 28.04 9.12 -1.63
N THR A 354 27.80 10.23 -2.32
CA THR A 354 28.50 11.49 -2.11
C THR A 354 28.09 12.13 -0.78
N VAL A 355 26.79 12.19 -0.48
CA VAL A 355 26.26 12.67 0.81
C VAL A 355 26.80 11.82 1.96
N ARG A 356 26.91 10.50 1.81
CA ARG A 356 27.50 9.61 2.81
C ARG A 356 28.98 9.90 3.09
N LYS A 357 29.77 10.23 2.05
CA LYS A 357 31.18 10.64 2.21
C LYS A 357 31.29 12.00 2.92
N GLU A 358 30.41 12.94 2.57
CA GLU A 358 30.34 14.25 3.23
C GLU A 358 29.88 14.10 4.68
N ALA A 359 28.92 13.23 4.98
CA ALA A 359 28.45 12.97 6.35
C ALA A 359 29.58 12.49 7.28
N ALA A 360 30.48 11.62 6.79
CA ALA A 360 31.65 11.19 7.53
C ALA A 360 32.60 12.36 7.84
N THR A 361 32.80 13.26 6.87
CA THR A 361 33.62 14.47 7.04
C THR A 361 32.96 15.44 8.02
N ILE A 362 31.66 15.68 7.87
CA ILE A 362 30.88 16.58 8.72
C ILE A 362 30.91 16.13 10.18
N THR A 363 30.73 14.83 10.41
CA THR A 363 30.78 14.23 11.76
C THR A 363 32.15 14.39 12.42
N ALA A 364 33.23 14.38 11.62
CA ALA A 364 34.59 14.56 12.14
C ALA A 364 34.97 16.03 12.39
N VAL A 365 34.34 16.98 11.68
CA VAL A 365 34.73 18.39 11.65
C VAL A 365 33.83 19.27 12.50
N PHE A 366 32.51 19.09 12.44
CA PHE A 366 31.58 20.06 13.03
C PHE A 366 31.08 19.66 14.43
N PRO A 367 30.94 20.61 15.36
CA PRO A 367 30.35 20.35 16.69
C PRO A 367 28.87 19.94 16.65
N SER A 368 28.10 20.43 15.67
CA SER A 368 26.70 20.10 15.44
C SER A 368 26.47 19.46 14.05
N PRO A 369 26.80 18.17 13.87
CA PRO A 369 26.68 17.49 12.56
C PRO A 369 25.27 17.51 11.97
N SER A 370 24.23 17.44 12.81
CA SER A 370 22.83 17.38 12.38
C SER A 370 22.39 18.64 11.63
N GLU A 371 22.80 19.83 12.09
CA GLU A 371 22.47 21.11 11.47
C GLU A 371 23.10 21.24 10.07
N VAL A 372 24.38 20.84 9.96
CA VAL A 372 25.09 20.87 8.66
C VAL A 372 24.50 19.87 7.69
N MET A 373 24.13 18.67 8.17
CA MET A 373 23.47 17.66 7.34
C MET A 373 22.10 18.13 6.85
N SER A 374 21.32 18.83 7.69
CA SER A 374 20.06 19.46 7.27
C SER A 374 20.27 20.44 6.11
N ILE A 375 21.26 21.34 6.23
CA ILE A 375 21.58 22.32 5.18
C ILE A 375 22.05 21.62 3.89
N LEU A 376 22.88 20.58 4.02
CA LEU A 376 23.37 19.79 2.88
C LEU A 376 22.23 19.10 2.13
N VAL A 377 21.40 18.33 2.83
CA VAL A 377 20.30 17.57 2.24
C VAL A 377 19.24 18.50 1.64
N GLN A 378 18.91 19.60 2.33
CA GLN A 378 18.01 20.62 1.80
C GLN A 378 18.52 21.16 0.45
N ARG A 379 19.81 21.50 0.36
CA ARG A 379 20.39 22.02 -0.88
C ARG A 379 20.47 20.97 -2.01
N VAL A 380 20.69 19.69 -1.66
CA VAL A 380 20.63 18.58 -2.63
C VAL A 380 19.24 18.53 -3.29
N LEU A 381 18.17 18.61 -2.49
CA LEU A 381 16.80 18.63 -2.97
C LEU A 381 16.48 19.90 -3.76
N GLU A 382 16.67 21.07 -3.16
CA GLU A 382 16.21 22.35 -3.71
C GLU A 382 17.03 22.82 -4.92
N GLN A 383 18.31 22.46 -5.00
CA GLN A 383 19.19 22.95 -6.08
C GLN A 383 19.48 21.84 -7.10
N ARG A 384 20.10 20.73 -6.68
CA ARG A 384 20.60 19.72 -7.64
C ARG A 384 19.47 18.89 -8.23
N ILE A 385 18.53 18.43 -7.41
CA ILE A 385 17.40 17.61 -7.85
C ILE A 385 16.37 18.46 -8.58
N THR A 386 15.99 19.63 -8.04
CA THR A 386 15.08 20.56 -8.73
C THR A 386 15.57 20.91 -10.13
N ALA A 387 16.85 21.28 -10.29
CA ALA A 387 17.38 21.65 -11.61
C ALA A 387 17.34 20.52 -12.65
N LEU A 388 17.38 19.26 -12.20
CA LEU A 388 17.17 18.10 -13.06
C LEU A 388 15.68 17.89 -13.37
N LEU A 389 14.82 17.97 -12.35
CA LEU A 389 13.38 17.79 -12.48
C LEU A 389 12.76 18.86 -13.41
N ASP A 390 13.21 20.11 -13.33
CA ASP A 390 12.76 21.21 -14.20
C ASP A 390 12.98 20.90 -15.69
N LYS A 391 14.08 20.22 -16.03
CA LYS A 391 14.37 19.79 -17.42
C LYS A 391 13.65 18.51 -17.80
N LEU A 392 13.35 17.66 -16.82
CA LEU A 392 12.72 16.36 -17.02
C LEU A 392 11.19 16.46 -17.17
N LEU A 393 10.59 17.35 -16.40
CA LEU A 393 9.14 17.47 -16.21
C LEU A 393 8.62 18.79 -16.79
N GLU A 394 8.98 19.09 -18.04
CA GLU A 394 8.39 20.23 -18.75
C GLU A 394 6.88 20.01 -18.92
N LYS A 395 6.07 20.91 -18.34
CA LYS A 395 4.61 20.77 -18.27
C LYS A 395 3.98 20.97 -19.66
N PRO A 396 3.31 19.95 -20.24
CA PRO A 396 2.69 20.07 -21.56
C PRO A 396 1.40 20.89 -21.51
N SER A 397 0.98 21.45 -22.64
CA SER A 397 -0.27 22.22 -22.70
C SER A 397 -1.50 21.32 -22.79
N LEU A 398 -2.52 21.58 -21.96
CA LEU A 398 -3.84 20.95 -22.08
C LEU A 398 -4.68 21.52 -23.24
N VAL A 399 -4.31 22.70 -23.77
CA VAL A 399 -5.01 23.32 -24.91
C VAL A 399 -4.46 22.76 -26.23
N ASN A 400 -3.14 22.72 -26.34
CA ASN A 400 -2.43 22.18 -27.50
C ASN A 400 -1.82 20.83 -27.11
N LEU A 401 -2.63 19.77 -27.23
CA LEU A 401 -2.22 18.44 -26.83
C LEU A 401 -1.02 17.94 -27.67
N PRO A 402 0.00 17.34 -27.02
CA PRO A 402 1.14 16.76 -27.73
C PRO A 402 0.70 15.60 -28.64
N SER A 403 1.45 15.37 -29.73
CA SER A 403 1.14 14.31 -30.68
C SER A 403 1.27 12.93 -30.03
N MET A 404 0.43 11.98 -30.46
CA MET A 404 0.57 10.58 -30.03
C MET A 404 1.85 9.91 -30.56
N GLU A 405 2.40 10.39 -31.68
CA GLU A 405 3.68 9.92 -32.22
C GLU A 405 4.85 10.23 -31.27
N GLU A 406 4.73 11.31 -30.49
CA GLU A 406 5.69 11.74 -29.46
C GLU A 406 5.34 11.17 -28.07
N GLY A 407 4.35 10.28 -27.98
CA GLY A 407 3.91 9.64 -26.74
C GLY A 407 2.75 10.34 -26.01
N GLY A 408 2.26 11.47 -26.52
CA GLY A 408 1.10 12.20 -26.00
C GLY A 408 1.26 12.65 -24.53
N LEU A 409 0.15 13.00 -23.89
CA LEU A 409 0.16 13.35 -22.45
C LEU A 409 0.58 12.17 -21.55
N LEU A 410 0.39 10.93 -22.02
CA LEU A 410 0.70 9.73 -21.26
C LEU A 410 2.20 9.61 -20.96
N LEU A 411 3.06 10.02 -21.91
CA LEU A 411 4.50 10.02 -21.69
C LEU A 411 4.88 10.92 -20.52
N TYR A 412 4.37 12.15 -20.48
CA TYR A 412 4.59 13.08 -19.37
C TYR A 412 4.11 12.50 -18.03
N LEU A 413 2.91 11.90 -17.98
CA LEU A 413 2.37 11.29 -16.75
C LEU A 413 3.21 10.11 -16.25
N ARG A 414 3.74 9.28 -17.16
CA ARG A 414 4.65 8.19 -16.82
C ARG A 414 6.01 8.71 -16.34
N MET A 415 6.52 9.77 -16.96
CA MET A 415 7.76 10.43 -16.56
C MET A 415 7.64 11.06 -15.17
N LEU A 416 6.51 11.73 -14.89
CA LEU A 416 6.16 12.26 -13.58
C LEU A 416 6.11 11.16 -12.51
N ALA A 417 5.46 10.02 -12.81
CA ALA A 417 5.36 8.90 -11.89
C ALA A 417 6.74 8.32 -11.54
N VAL A 418 7.57 8.07 -12.57
CA VAL A 418 8.94 7.58 -12.40
C VAL A 418 9.79 8.56 -11.59
N ALA A 419 9.74 9.85 -11.92
CA ALA A 419 10.50 10.88 -11.24
C ALA A 419 10.10 10.96 -9.76
N TYR A 420 8.80 10.96 -9.47
CA TYR A 420 8.30 11.01 -8.09
C TYR A 420 8.69 9.77 -7.28
N GLU A 421 8.47 8.56 -7.82
CA GLU A 421 8.82 7.31 -7.15
C GLU A 421 10.33 7.25 -6.83
N LYS A 422 11.19 7.63 -7.79
CA LYS A 422 12.64 7.65 -7.57
C LYS A 422 13.09 8.74 -6.60
N THR A 423 12.46 9.91 -6.61
CA THR A 423 12.80 10.95 -5.63
C THR A 423 12.36 10.55 -4.22
N GLN A 424 11.23 9.83 -4.07
CA GLN A 424 10.84 9.25 -2.78
C GLN A 424 11.81 8.17 -2.28
N GLU A 425 12.32 7.31 -3.18
CA GLU A 425 13.40 6.37 -2.83
C GLU A 425 14.63 7.11 -2.32
N LEU A 426 15.05 8.17 -3.03
CA LEU A 426 16.18 9.00 -2.61
C LEU A 426 15.92 9.68 -1.26
N ALA A 427 14.72 10.20 -1.02
CA ALA A 427 14.37 10.82 0.26
C ALA A 427 14.57 9.86 1.44
N ARG A 428 14.13 8.59 1.29
CA ARG A 428 14.36 7.53 2.28
C ARG A 428 15.84 7.20 2.46
N ASP A 429 16.59 7.15 1.36
CA ASP A 429 18.03 6.89 1.42
C ASP A 429 18.79 8.03 2.12
N LEU A 430 18.41 9.29 1.87
CA LEU A 430 18.99 10.47 2.53
C LEU A 430 18.63 10.54 4.02
N GLN A 431 17.39 10.21 4.39
CA GLN A 431 16.98 10.05 5.79
C GLN A 431 17.82 8.98 6.49
N ALA A 432 18.09 7.84 5.83
CA ALA A 432 18.91 6.77 6.38
C ALA A 432 20.39 7.15 6.57
N VAL A 433 20.92 8.05 5.74
CA VAL A 433 22.29 8.62 5.91
C VAL A 433 22.33 9.60 7.09
N GLY A 434 21.23 10.29 7.37
CA GLY A 434 21.06 11.22 8.48
C GLY A 434 20.92 12.67 7.99
N CYS A 435 19.72 13.23 8.14
CA CYS A 435 19.35 14.56 7.64
C CYS A 435 19.03 15.59 8.75
N GLY A 436 19.36 15.28 10.01
CA GLY A 436 18.98 16.13 11.15
C GLY A 436 17.46 16.19 11.35
N ASP A 437 16.94 17.36 11.70
CA ASP A 437 15.51 17.63 11.90
C ASP A 437 14.78 18.05 10.61
N LEU A 438 15.41 17.86 9.44
CA LEU A 438 14.84 18.22 8.15
C LEU A 438 13.66 17.30 7.78
N ASP A 439 12.52 17.89 7.43
CA ASP A 439 11.40 17.17 6.82
C ASP A 439 11.66 16.91 5.33
N VAL A 440 12.48 15.88 5.06
CA VAL A 440 12.85 15.45 3.70
C VAL A 440 11.62 15.00 2.89
N GLU A 441 10.64 14.40 3.55
CA GLU A 441 9.38 13.97 2.90
C GLU A 441 8.56 15.19 2.49
N GLY A 442 8.34 16.15 3.39
CA GLY A 442 7.64 17.39 3.08
C GLY A 442 8.32 18.21 1.98
N LEU A 443 9.66 18.29 1.98
CA LEU A 443 10.40 18.91 0.88
C LEU A 443 10.21 18.16 -0.43
N THR A 444 10.27 16.84 -0.42
CA THR A 444 10.02 16.02 -1.62
C THR A 444 8.61 16.26 -2.15
N GLU A 445 7.59 16.31 -1.30
CA GLU A 445 6.22 16.64 -1.72
C GLU A 445 6.13 18.05 -2.34
N SER A 446 6.86 19.02 -1.78
CA SER A 446 6.85 20.40 -2.30
C SER A 446 7.42 20.51 -3.71
N LEU A 447 8.39 19.67 -4.10
CA LEU A 447 8.97 19.65 -5.45
C LEU A 447 7.94 19.25 -6.52
N PHE A 448 6.91 18.49 -6.15
CA PHE A 448 5.92 17.96 -7.09
C PHE A 448 4.52 18.58 -6.94
N SER A 449 4.31 19.51 -6.00
CA SER A 449 2.98 20.08 -5.72
C SER A 449 2.35 20.71 -6.96
N SER A 450 3.13 21.49 -7.72
CA SER A 450 2.69 22.15 -8.96
C SER A 450 2.21 21.17 -10.06
N HIS A 451 2.74 19.94 -10.05
CA HIS A 451 2.35 18.88 -10.97
C HIS A 451 1.17 18.06 -10.45
N LYS A 452 1.04 17.93 -9.11
CA LYS A 452 -0.02 17.17 -8.45
C LYS A 452 -1.36 17.92 -8.40
N ASP A 453 -1.34 19.24 -8.27
CA ASP A 453 -2.57 20.04 -8.11
C ASP A 453 -3.53 19.94 -9.32
N GLU A 454 -2.97 19.85 -10.53
CA GLU A 454 -3.74 19.69 -11.79
C GLU A 454 -3.70 18.25 -12.33
N TYR A 455 -3.14 17.30 -11.58
CA TYR A 455 -2.95 15.92 -12.04
C TYR A 455 -4.23 15.25 -12.60
N PRO A 456 -5.41 15.38 -11.96
CA PRO A 456 -6.64 14.75 -12.46
C PRO A 456 -7.01 15.19 -13.87
N GLU A 457 -6.83 16.47 -14.20
CA GLU A 457 -7.13 17.02 -15.52
C GLU A 457 -6.20 16.45 -16.59
N TYR A 458 -4.91 16.33 -16.31
CA TYR A 458 -3.95 15.71 -17.23
C TYR A 458 -4.25 14.22 -17.44
N GLU A 459 -4.59 13.50 -16.37
CA GLU A 459 -4.89 12.07 -16.44
C GLU A 459 -6.17 11.81 -17.26
N GLN A 460 -7.24 12.58 -17.04
CA GLN A 460 -8.45 12.50 -17.86
C GLN A 460 -8.19 12.89 -19.32
N ALA A 461 -7.44 13.96 -19.58
CA ALA A 461 -7.10 14.38 -20.93
C ALA A 461 -6.28 13.32 -21.67
N SER A 462 -5.33 12.67 -20.98
CA SER A 462 -4.54 11.57 -21.53
C SER A 462 -5.41 10.37 -21.91
N LEU A 463 -6.34 9.96 -21.03
CA LEU A 463 -7.27 8.87 -21.32
C LEU A 463 -8.17 9.19 -22.51
N ARG A 464 -8.73 10.41 -22.57
CA ARG A 464 -9.55 10.86 -23.72
C ARG A 464 -8.76 10.84 -25.03
N GLN A 465 -7.47 11.20 -24.99
CA GLN A 465 -6.59 11.14 -26.16
C GLN A 465 -6.40 9.68 -26.63
N LEU A 466 -6.11 8.76 -25.71
CA LEU A 466 -5.97 7.32 -26.02
C LEU A 466 -7.25 6.73 -26.61
N TYR A 467 -8.39 7.03 -26.00
CA TYR A 467 -9.69 6.55 -26.48
C TYR A 467 -9.99 7.08 -27.88
N LYS A 468 -9.77 8.39 -28.12
CA LYS A 468 -10.01 9.01 -29.42
C LYS A 468 -9.20 8.34 -30.53
N VAL A 469 -7.90 8.13 -30.30
CA VAL A 469 -7.00 7.50 -31.27
C VAL A 469 -7.44 6.07 -31.57
N LYS A 470 -7.76 5.28 -30.53
CA LYS A 470 -8.27 3.93 -30.73
C LYS A 470 -9.55 3.90 -31.56
N MET A 471 -10.45 4.84 -31.30
CA MET A 471 -11.70 4.95 -32.07
C MET A 471 -11.45 5.39 -33.51
N GLU A 472 -10.42 6.19 -33.79
CA GLU A 472 -10.00 6.55 -35.15
C GLU A 472 -9.36 5.36 -35.89
N GLU A 473 -8.52 4.58 -35.21
CA GLU A 473 -7.95 3.32 -35.73
C GLU A 473 -9.05 2.35 -36.17
N LEU A 474 -10.04 2.09 -35.30
CA LEU A 474 -11.17 1.20 -35.61
C LEU A 474 -12.01 1.69 -36.81
N ARG A 475 -12.15 3.02 -36.96
CA ARG A 475 -12.85 3.62 -38.11
C ARG A 475 -12.03 3.46 -39.39
N ALA A 476 -10.72 3.65 -39.34
CA ALA A 476 -9.83 3.47 -40.48
C ALA A 476 -9.77 2.02 -40.95
N GLU A 477 -9.67 1.06 -40.02
CA GLU A 477 -9.75 -0.39 -40.31
C GLU A 477 -11.06 -0.72 -41.04
N SER A 478 -12.18 -0.18 -40.56
CA SER A 478 -13.50 -0.38 -41.18
C SER A 478 -13.60 0.19 -42.60
N GLN A 479 -12.95 1.32 -42.89
CA GLN A 479 -12.97 1.97 -44.20
C GLN A 479 -12.10 1.22 -45.23
N GLN A 480 -10.90 0.77 -44.85
CA GLN A 480 -10.00 0.04 -45.76
C GLN A 480 -10.61 -1.27 -46.27
N ILE A 481 -11.40 -1.95 -45.44
CA ILE A 481 -12.09 -3.18 -45.82
C ILE A 481 -13.18 -2.90 -46.87
N SER A 482 -13.91 -1.78 -46.73
CA SER A 482 -14.94 -1.36 -47.69
C SER A 482 -14.37 -1.10 -49.10
N ASP A 483 -13.20 -0.47 -49.18
CA ASP A 483 -12.56 -0.14 -50.47
C ASP A 483 -11.94 -1.36 -51.18
N SER A 484 -11.44 -2.34 -50.40
CA SER A 484 -10.88 -3.58 -50.95
C SER A 484 -11.92 -4.53 -51.56
N SER A 485 -13.19 -4.42 -51.14
CA SER A 485 -14.30 -5.24 -51.64
C SER A 485 -14.92 -4.73 -52.95
N GLY A 486 -14.47 -3.59 -53.48
CA GLY A 486 -15.06 -2.92 -54.65
C GLY A 486 -14.72 -3.52 -56.03
N SER A 487 -13.88 -4.55 -56.14
CA SER A 487 -13.30 -4.95 -57.43
C SER A 487 -13.66 -6.35 -58.00
N ILE A 488 -14.44 -7.21 -57.33
CA ILE A 488 -14.70 -8.56 -57.90
C ILE A 488 -16.15 -9.01 -57.69
N GLY A 489 -16.89 -9.11 -58.81
CA GLY A 489 -17.86 -10.17 -59.07
C GLY A 489 -19.20 -10.14 -58.33
N ARG A 490 -20.26 -9.75 -59.05
CA ARG A 490 -21.66 -10.01 -58.68
C ARG A 490 -21.92 -11.52 -58.54
N SER A 491 -21.98 -12.03 -57.32
CA SER A 491 -22.92 -13.05 -56.79
C SER A 491 -22.30 -13.81 -55.61
N LYS A 492 -23.04 -13.88 -54.49
CA LYS A 492 -22.71 -14.55 -53.21
C LYS A 492 -21.56 -13.92 -52.40
N GLY A 493 -21.84 -12.84 -51.67
CA GLY A 493 -20.87 -12.25 -50.75
C GLY A 493 -21.42 -11.19 -49.80
N ALA A 494 -22.70 -11.25 -49.40
CA ALA A 494 -23.28 -10.27 -48.46
C ALA A 494 -23.00 -10.59 -46.98
N SER A 495 -22.47 -11.78 -46.64
CA SER A 495 -22.28 -12.18 -45.24
C SER A 495 -20.95 -11.76 -44.62
N VAL A 496 -19.97 -11.29 -45.41
CA VAL A 496 -18.60 -11.01 -44.91
C VAL A 496 -18.44 -9.56 -44.43
N VAL A 497 -19.20 -8.62 -44.99
CA VAL A 497 -19.07 -7.18 -44.67
C VAL A 497 -19.67 -6.80 -43.31
N SER A 498 -20.66 -7.55 -42.81
CA SER A 498 -21.38 -7.23 -41.55
C SER A 498 -20.63 -7.62 -40.27
N SER A 499 -19.70 -8.58 -40.34
CA SER A 499 -19.03 -9.15 -39.16
C SER A 499 -18.00 -8.25 -38.46
N GLN A 500 -17.45 -7.23 -39.15
CA GLN A 500 -16.33 -6.42 -38.63
C GLN A 500 -16.73 -5.03 -38.10
N GLN A 501 -17.97 -4.58 -38.28
CA GLN A 501 -18.49 -3.32 -37.70
C GLN A 501 -19.13 -3.49 -36.31
N GLN A 502 -19.03 -4.70 -35.75
CA GLN A 502 -19.65 -5.06 -34.48
C GLN A 502 -18.82 -4.60 -33.28
N ILE A 503 -19.49 -4.38 -32.14
CA ILE A 503 -18.85 -4.11 -30.84
C ILE A 503 -17.78 -5.18 -30.57
N SER A 504 -16.60 -4.81 -30.09
CA SER A 504 -15.54 -5.74 -29.72
C SER A 504 -15.23 -5.64 -28.23
N VAL A 505 -15.27 -6.79 -27.56
CA VAL A 505 -14.96 -6.92 -26.13
C VAL A 505 -13.47 -6.61 -25.85
N THR A 506 -12.60 -6.85 -26.84
CA THR A 506 -11.16 -6.56 -26.70
C THR A 506 -10.88 -5.06 -26.55
N VAL A 507 -11.67 -4.20 -27.20
CA VAL A 507 -11.54 -2.73 -27.12
C VAL A 507 -11.86 -2.27 -25.70
N VAL A 508 -12.93 -2.79 -25.09
CA VAL A 508 -13.29 -2.47 -23.71
C VAL A 508 -12.25 -2.98 -22.73
N THR A 509 -11.66 -4.15 -23.00
CA THR A 509 -10.55 -4.69 -22.21
C THR A 509 -9.31 -3.79 -22.28
N GLU A 510 -8.99 -3.24 -23.46
CA GLU A 510 -7.90 -2.26 -23.62
C GLU A 510 -8.19 -0.96 -22.87
N PHE A 511 -9.43 -0.46 -22.92
CA PHE A 511 -9.84 0.73 -22.16
C PHE A 511 -9.68 0.53 -20.65
N VAL A 512 -10.11 -0.62 -20.13
CA VAL A 512 -9.92 -0.99 -18.72
C VAL A 512 -8.43 -1.07 -18.38
N ARG A 513 -7.58 -1.64 -19.24
CA ARG A 513 -6.13 -1.73 -19.01
C ARG A 513 -5.48 -0.34 -18.90
N TRP A 514 -5.89 0.62 -19.73
CA TRP A 514 -5.41 2.00 -19.60
C TRP A 514 -5.91 2.67 -18.32
N ASN A 515 -7.14 2.37 -17.92
CA ASN A 515 -7.69 2.84 -16.66
C ASN A 515 -6.93 2.25 -15.46
N GLU A 516 -6.61 0.96 -15.45
CA GLU A 516 -5.80 0.31 -14.40
C GLU A 516 -4.43 0.98 -14.23
N GLU A 517 -3.80 1.35 -15.34
CA GLU A 517 -2.53 2.08 -15.32
C GLU A 517 -2.70 3.48 -14.71
N ALA A 518 -3.79 4.18 -15.04
CA ALA A 518 -4.13 5.48 -14.46
C ALA A 518 -4.45 5.39 -12.96
N ILE A 519 -5.18 4.36 -12.52
CA ILE A 519 -5.47 4.10 -11.11
C ILE A 519 -4.18 3.81 -10.33
N SER A 520 -3.24 3.07 -10.94
CA SER A 520 -1.92 2.82 -10.33
C SER A 520 -1.16 4.13 -10.08
N ARG A 521 -1.21 5.09 -11.02
CA ARG A 521 -0.64 6.44 -10.82
C ARG A 521 -1.41 7.26 -9.78
N CYS A 522 -2.74 7.17 -9.75
CA CYS A 522 -3.55 7.83 -8.73
C CYS A 522 -3.14 7.40 -7.31
N ASN A 523 -2.93 6.09 -7.10
CA ASN A 523 -2.44 5.53 -5.83
C ASN A 523 -1.05 6.05 -5.46
N LEU A 524 -0.19 6.32 -6.44
CA LEU A 524 1.15 6.85 -6.21
C LEU A 524 1.11 8.31 -5.75
N PHE A 525 0.29 9.16 -6.38
CA PHE A 525 0.33 10.60 -6.12
C PHE A 525 -0.56 11.06 -4.95
N ALA A 526 -1.59 10.27 -4.59
CA ALA A 526 -2.56 10.63 -3.56
C ALA A 526 -2.31 9.87 -2.25
N SER A 527 -1.64 10.54 -1.30
CA SER A 527 -1.37 9.98 0.04
C SER A 527 -2.61 9.97 0.94
N GLN A 528 -3.59 10.85 0.70
CA GLN A 528 -4.82 10.95 1.48
C GLN A 528 -5.99 10.20 0.82
N PRO A 529 -6.78 9.42 1.58
CA PRO A 529 -7.91 8.67 1.02
C PRO A 529 -8.96 9.54 0.30
N ALA A 530 -9.21 10.76 0.78
CA ALA A 530 -10.16 11.69 0.16
C ALA A 530 -9.71 12.16 -1.24
N THR A 531 -8.44 12.56 -1.36
CA THR A 531 -7.82 12.94 -2.64
C THR A 531 -7.77 11.75 -3.60
N LEU A 532 -7.39 10.57 -3.09
CA LEU A 532 -7.36 9.35 -3.88
C LEU A 532 -8.73 9.00 -4.44
N ALA A 533 -9.77 9.00 -3.59
CA ALA A 533 -11.13 8.74 -4.04
C ALA A 533 -11.60 9.74 -5.11
N THR A 534 -11.23 11.02 -4.97
CA THR A 534 -11.52 12.06 -5.97
C THR A 534 -10.85 11.74 -7.32
N HIS A 535 -9.56 11.40 -7.33
CA HIS A 535 -8.82 11.07 -8.55
C HIS A 535 -9.36 9.78 -9.20
N VAL A 536 -9.57 8.73 -8.39
CA VAL A 536 -10.10 7.44 -8.84
C VAL A 536 -11.49 7.60 -9.46
N LYS A 537 -12.37 8.37 -8.82
CA LYS A 537 -13.69 8.71 -9.38
C LYS A 537 -13.54 9.40 -10.73
N ALA A 538 -12.77 10.48 -10.80
CA ALA A 538 -12.56 11.24 -12.04
C ALA A 538 -12.08 10.36 -13.20
N VAL A 539 -11.12 9.47 -12.95
CA VAL A 539 -10.57 8.52 -13.93
C VAL A 539 -11.59 7.44 -14.31
N PHE A 540 -12.35 6.91 -13.34
CA PHE A 540 -13.36 5.89 -13.59
C PHE A 540 -14.56 6.43 -14.37
N THR A 541 -15.08 7.61 -14.03
CA THR A 541 -16.16 8.28 -14.77
C THR A 541 -15.75 8.49 -16.25
N CYS A 542 -14.49 8.88 -16.51
CA CYS A 542 -14.00 9.02 -17.88
C CYS A 542 -14.02 7.69 -18.67
N LEU A 543 -13.76 6.55 -18.02
CA LEU A 543 -13.90 5.22 -18.63
C LEU A 543 -15.38 4.89 -18.89
N LEU A 544 -16.25 5.13 -17.91
CA LEU A 544 -17.69 4.87 -18.01
C LEU A 544 -18.31 5.62 -19.18
N ASP A 545 -18.01 6.91 -19.33
CA ASP A 545 -18.47 7.74 -20.44
C ASP A 545 -18.07 7.14 -21.79
N GLN A 546 -16.79 6.75 -21.94
CA GLN A 546 -16.27 6.22 -23.19
C GLN A 546 -16.86 4.85 -23.54
N VAL A 547 -16.99 3.96 -22.54
CA VAL A 547 -17.53 2.61 -22.75
C VAL A 547 -19.03 2.69 -23.07
N SER A 548 -19.77 3.55 -22.35
CA SER A 548 -21.18 3.82 -22.63
C SER A 548 -21.38 4.29 -24.07
N GLN A 549 -20.61 5.29 -24.50
CA GLN A 549 -20.68 5.80 -25.88
C GLN A 549 -20.30 4.72 -26.90
N TYR A 550 -19.22 3.96 -26.65
CA TYR A 550 -18.77 2.90 -27.55
C TYR A 550 -19.85 1.83 -27.77
N ILE A 551 -20.50 1.40 -26.69
CA ILE A 551 -21.56 0.38 -26.73
C ILE A 551 -22.81 0.94 -27.39
N ALA A 552 -23.27 2.14 -26.99
CA ALA A 552 -24.46 2.78 -27.55
C ALA A 552 -24.31 2.99 -29.05
N ASP A 553 -23.22 3.63 -29.50
CA ASP A 553 -22.95 3.86 -30.92
C ASP A 553 -22.83 2.52 -31.70
N GLY A 554 -22.26 1.48 -31.08
CA GLY A 554 -22.16 0.15 -31.67
C GLY A 554 -23.51 -0.54 -31.86
N LEU A 555 -24.40 -0.44 -30.88
CA LEU A 555 -25.76 -0.95 -30.96
C LEU A 555 -26.60 -0.16 -31.97
N GLU A 556 -26.41 1.17 -32.05
CA GLU A 556 -27.09 1.99 -33.05
C GLU A 556 -26.64 1.64 -34.48
N ARG A 557 -25.34 1.46 -34.71
CA ARG A 557 -24.84 0.98 -36.02
C ARG A 557 -25.42 -0.39 -36.40
N ALA A 558 -25.52 -1.32 -35.44
CA ALA A 558 -26.13 -2.62 -35.69
C ALA A 558 -27.65 -2.49 -35.98
N ARG A 559 -28.33 -1.55 -35.32
CA ARG A 559 -29.74 -1.22 -35.56
C ARG A 559 -29.97 -0.61 -36.93
N ASP A 560 -29.05 0.20 -37.44
CA ASP A 560 -29.18 0.81 -38.77
C ASP A 560 -29.28 -0.26 -39.88
N SER A 561 -28.61 -1.41 -39.71
CA SER A 561 -28.75 -2.56 -40.62
C SER A 561 -30.17 -3.15 -40.61
N LEU A 562 -30.83 -3.21 -39.44
CA LEU A 562 -32.23 -3.61 -39.34
C LEU A 562 -33.16 -2.61 -40.04
N THR A 563 -32.88 -1.31 -39.88
CA THR A 563 -33.63 -0.23 -40.53
C THR A 563 -33.48 -0.29 -42.05
N GLU A 564 -32.27 -0.52 -42.55
CA GLU A 564 -32.02 -0.70 -43.98
C GLU A 564 -32.77 -1.93 -44.54
N ALA A 565 -32.74 -3.06 -43.82
CA ALA A 565 -33.51 -4.24 -44.19
C ALA A 565 -35.03 -4.01 -44.17
N ALA A 566 -35.54 -3.22 -43.22
CA ALA A 566 -36.95 -2.80 -43.19
C ALA A 566 -37.31 -1.95 -44.41
N ASN A 567 -36.51 -0.94 -44.74
CA ASN A 567 -36.72 -0.08 -45.91
C ASN A 567 -36.69 -0.87 -47.24
N LEU A 568 -35.81 -1.88 -47.35
CA LEU A 568 -35.78 -2.78 -48.51
C LEU A 568 -37.10 -3.55 -48.62
N ARG A 569 -37.64 -4.07 -47.52
CA ARG A 569 -38.93 -4.78 -47.51
C ARG A 569 -40.08 -3.88 -47.97
N GLU A 570 -40.20 -2.67 -47.43
CA GLU A 570 -41.27 -1.73 -47.80
C GLU A 570 -41.27 -1.38 -49.29
N ARG A 571 -40.08 -1.16 -49.88
CA ARG A 571 -39.94 -0.86 -51.31
C ARG A 571 -40.49 -1.98 -52.21
N PHE A 572 -40.40 -3.24 -51.79
CA PHE A 572 -40.87 -4.38 -52.58
C PHE A 572 -42.34 -4.73 -52.32
N VAL A 573 -42.95 -4.27 -51.23
CA VAL A 573 -44.40 -4.40 -50.98
C VAL A 573 -45.21 -3.48 -51.90
N LEU A 574 -44.72 -2.25 -52.16
CA LEU A 574 -45.39 -1.23 -52.99
C LEU A 574 -45.32 -1.50 -54.52
N GLY A 575 -44.44 -2.40 -54.97
CA GLY A 575 -44.20 -2.68 -56.40
C GLY A 575 -45.16 -3.68 -57.06
N THR A 576 -46.21 -4.13 -56.36
CA THR A 576 -47.04 -5.29 -56.76
C THR A 576 -48.07 -5.01 -57.86
N SER A 577 -48.08 -3.82 -58.49
CA SER A 577 -49.02 -3.47 -59.56
C SER A 577 -48.51 -3.70 -60.99
N VAL A 578 -47.70 -4.72 -61.29
CA VAL A 578 -47.11 -4.88 -62.64
C VAL A 578 -46.98 -6.35 -63.12
N THR A 579 -47.17 -6.54 -64.45
CA THR A 579 -47.15 -7.76 -65.29
C THR A 579 -46.29 -8.98 -64.86
N ARG A 580 -46.68 -10.18 -65.34
CA ARG A 580 -46.14 -11.52 -64.99
C ARG A 580 -44.60 -11.69 -64.96
N ARG A 581 -43.81 -10.90 -65.73
CA ARG A 581 -42.33 -10.92 -65.66
C ARG A 581 -41.76 -10.13 -64.47
N VAL A 582 -42.47 -9.10 -64.02
CA VAL A 582 -42.10 -8.28 -62.86
C VAL A 582 -42.41 -9.02 -61.55
N ALA A 583 -43.43 -9.90 -61.54
CA ALA A 583 -43.79 -10.71 -60.38
C ALA A 583 -42.67 -11.67 -59.90
N ALA A 584 -41.96 -12.33 -60.82
CA ALA A 584 -40.84 -13.21 -60.45
C ALA A 584 -39.63 -12.43 -59.92
N ALA A 585 -39.36 -11.25 -60.49
CA ALA A 585 -38.31 -10.35 -60.01
C ALA A 585 -38.66 -9.75 -58.65
N ALA A 586 -39.92 -9.37 -58.42
CA ALA A 586 -40.43 -8.88 -57.14
C ALA A 586 -40.36 -9.97 -56.05
N ALA A 587 -40.72 -11.22 -56.37
CA ALA A 587 -40.58 -12.33 -55.44
C ALA A 587 -39.12 -12.60 -55.07
N SER A 588 -38.20 -12.58 -56.04
CA SER A 588 -36.76 -12.71 -55.77
C SER A 588 -36.21 -11.56 -54.93
N ALA A 589 -36.70 -10.34 -55.13
CA ALA A 589 -36.28 -9.17 -54.36
C ALA A 589 -36.83 -9.19 -52.92
N ALA A 590 -38.07 -9.63 -52.73
CA ALA A 590 -38.66 -9.85 -51.41
C ALA A 590 -37.89 -10.92 -50.62
N GLU A 591 -37.46 -12.01 -51.27
CA GLU A 591 -36.66 -13.05 -50.62
C GLU A 591 -35.24 -12.55 -50.26
N ALA A 592 -34.66 -11.66 -51.07
CA ALA A 592 -33.38 -11.01 -50.74
C ALA A 592 -33.52 -10.04 -49.56
N ALA A 593 -34.62 -9.30 -49.48
CA ALA A 593 -34.91 -8.41 -48.35
C ALA A 593 -35.18 -9.21 -47.05
N ALA A 594 -35.86 -10.35 -47.14
CA ALA A 594 -36.03 -11.28 -46.03
C ALA A 594 -34.69 -11.83 -45.51
N ALA A 595 -33.81 -12.26 -46.42
CA ALA A 595 -32.46 -12.73 -46.06
C ALA A 595 -31.60 -11.62 -45.41
N ALA A 596 -31.72 -10.37 -45.89
CA ALA A 596 -31.08 -9.22 -45.28
C ALA A 596 -31.62 -8.94 -43.86
N GLY A 597 -32.94 -9.08 -43.65
CA GLY A 597 -33.58 -8.98 -42.34
C GLY A 597 -33.10 -10.06 -41.37
N GLU A 598 -33.05 -11.32 -41.79
CA GLU A 598 -32.54 -12.44 -40.97
C GLU A 598 -31.06 -12.25 -40.61
N SER A 599 -30.23 -11.80 -41.56
CA SER A 599 -28.82 -11.49 -41.30
C SER A 599 -28.65 -10.32 -40.33
N SER A 600 -29.44 -9.26 -40.49
CA SER A 600 -29.37 -8.06 -39.63
C SER A 600 -29.84 -8.38 -38.21
N PHE A 601 -30.88 -9.21 -38.06
CA PHE A 601 -31.32 -9.74 -36.78
C PHE A 601 -30.18 -10.48 -36.06
N ARG A 602 -29.52 -11.41 -36.76
CA ARG A 602 -28.39 -12.16 -36.20
C ARG A 602 -27.23 -11.24 -35.79
N SER A 603 -26.88 -10.27 -36.65
CA SER A 603 -25.83 -9.29 -36.35
C SER A 603 -26.18 -8.43 -35.12
N PHE A 604 -27.44 -8.02 -34.97
CA PHE A 604 -27.89 -7.26 -33.81
C PHE A 604 -27.85 -8.10 -32.52
N MET A 605 -28.27 -9.36 -32.57
CA MET A 605 -28.18 -10.29 -31.44
C MET A 605 -26.73 -10.47 -30.96
N ILE A 606 -25.77 -10.63 -31.89
CA ILE A 606 -24.35 -10.69 -31.54
C ILE A 606 -23.89 -9.37 -30.90
N ALA A 607 -24.33 -8.22 -31.40
CA ALA A 607 -23.98 -6.93 -30.81
C ALA A 607 -24.48 -6.82 -29.35
N VAL A 608 -25.73 -7.22 -29.07
CA VAL A 608 -26.30 -7.26 -27.70
C VAL A 608 -25.49 -8.17 -26.78
N GLN A 609 -25.12 -9.36 -27.24
CA GLN A 609 -24.30 -10.30 -26.47
C GLN A 609 -22.94 -9.67 -26.07
N ARG A 610 -22.28 -9.02 -27.04
CA ARG A 610 -20.98 -8.38 -26.81
C ARG A 610 -21.09 -7.12 -25.93
N SER A 611 -22.19 -6.38 -26.01
CA SER A 611 -22.51 -5.31 -25.07
C SER A 611 -22.63 -5.84 -23.65
N GLY A 612 -23.39 -6.91 -23.42
CA GLY A 612 -23.52 -7.54 -22.09
C GLY A 612 -22.18 -8.00 -21.53
N SER A 613 -21.34 -8.62 -22.37
CA SER A 613 -19.98 -9.02 -21.99
C SER A 613 -19.10 -7.83 -21.61
N SER A 614 -19.24 -6.72 -22.33
CA SER A 614 -18.50 -5.48 -22.07
C SER A 614 -18.92 -4.84 -20.74
N VAL A 615 -20.22 -4.80 -20.43
CA VAL A 615 -20.75 -4.33 -19.14
C VAL A 615 -20.25 -5.21 -18.00
N ALA A 616 -20.24 -6.54 -18.16
CA ALA A 616 -19.73 -7.47 -17.15
C ALA A 616 -18.25 -7.23 -16.83
N ILE A 617 -17.42 -6.91 -17.83
CA ILE A 617 -16.01 -6.54 -17.62
C ILE A 617 -15.88 -5.29 -16.74
N ILE A 618 -16.69 -4.26 -17.01
CA ILE A 618 -16.67 -3.02 -16.20
C ILE A 618 -17.13 -3.27 -14.77
N GLN A 619 -18.19 -4.05 -14.58
CA GLN A 619 -18.68 -4.42 -13.25
C GLN A 619 -17.63 -5.23 -12.47
N GLN A 620 -16.96 -6.17 -13.14
CA GLN A 620 -15.88 -6.95 -12.53
C GLN A 620 -14.68 -6.08 -12.16
N TYR A 621 -14.28 -5.17 -13.05
CA TYR A 621 -13.21 -4.20 -12.79
C TYR A 621 -13.55 -3.28 -11.61
N PHE A 622 -14.79 -2.78 -11.55
CA PHE A 622 -15.26 -1.97 -10.43
C PHE A 622 -15.17 -2.74 -9.11
N ALA A 623 -15.68 -3.97 -9.06
CA ALA A 623 -15.68 -4.79 -7.86
C ALA A 623 -14.25 -5.15 -7.38
N ASN A 624 -13.35 -5.46 -8.31
CA ASN A 624 -12.00 -5.93 -7.99
C ASN A 624 -11.04 -4.79 -7.61
N SER A 625 -11.10 -3.68 -8.34
CA SER A 625 -10.06 -2.65 -8.31
C SER A 625 -10.56 -1.33 -7.73
N ILE A 626 -11.69 -0.82 -8.22
CA ILE A 626 -12.16 0.53 -7.87
C ILE A 626 -12.83 0.57 -6.49
N SER A 627 -13.69 -0.41 -6.19
CA SER A 627 -14.52 -0.44 -4.99
C SER A 627 -13.69 -0.24 -3.72
N ARG A 628 -12.58 -0.96 -3.59
CA ARG A 628 -11.71 -0.91 -2.39
C ARG A 628 -11.09 0.46 -2.16
N LEU A 629 -10.78 1.20 -3.23
CA LEU A 629 -10.16 2.53 -3.15
C LEU A 629 -11.17 3.61 -2.73
N LEU A 630 -12.47 3.35 -2.92
CA LEU A 630 -13.55 4.30 -2.58
C LEU A 630 -14.18 4.04 -1.20
N LEU A 631 -14.08 2.82 -0.65
CA LEU A 631 -14.65 2.46 0.65
C LEU A 631 -14.20 3.35 1.83
N PRO A 632 -12.95 3.86 1.89
CA PRO A 632 -12.53 4.72 3.00
C PRO A 632 -13.21 6.08 3.07
N VAL A 633 -13.95 6.48 2.02
CA VAL A 633 -14.60 7.80 1.93
C VAL A 633 -16.11 7.61 1.89
N ASP A 634 -16.80 8.15 2.89
CA ASP A 634 -18.25 8.03 3.01
C ASP A 634 -18.98 8.53 1.76
N GLY A 635 -19.87 7.71 1.23
CA GLY A 635 -20.67 8.01 0.05
C GLY A 635 -19.94 7.90 -1.30
N ALA A 636 -18.60 7.84 -1.34
CA ALA A 636 -17.85 7.79 -2.60
C ALA A 636 -18.14 6.50 -3.40
N HIS A 637 -18.20 5.36 -2.72
CA HIS A 637 -18.53 4.08 -3.35
C HIS A 637 -19.97 4.07 -3.92
N ALA A 638 -20.94 4.56 -3.16
CA ALA A 638 -22.34 4.62 -3.57
C ALA A 638 -22.53 5.55 -4.78
N ALA A 639 -21.89 6.73 -4.76
CA ALA A 639 -21.91 7.66 -5.88
C ALA A 639 -21.32 7.03 -7.16
N ALA A 640 -20.20 6.29 -7.06
CA ALA A 640 -19.62 5.61 -8.21
C ALA A 640 -20.51 4.47 -8.75
N CYS A 641 -21.27 3.78 -7.89
CA CYS A 641 -22.26 2.80 -8.32
C CYS A 641 -23.41 3.46 -9.11
N GLU A 642 -23.89 4.61 -8.62
CA GLU A 642 -24.95 5.39 -9.28
C GLU A 642 -24.47 5.95 -10.63
N GLU A 643 -23.24 6.47 -10.69
CA GLU A 643 -22.61 6.93 -11.94
C GLU A 643 -22.46 5.77 -12.95
N MET A 644 -22.03 4.59 -12.50
CA MET A 644 -21.94 3.39 -13.36
C MET A 644 -23.32 2.97 -13.89
N ALA A 645 -24.35 2.93 -13.05
CA ALA A 645 -25.71 2.61 -13.48
C ALA A 645 -26.24 3.63 -14.49
N THR A 646 -26.01 4.92 -14.24
CA THR A 646 -26.43 6.02 -15.13
C THR A 646 -25.71 5.93 -16.48
N ALA A 647 -24.41 5.68 -16.49
CA ALA A 647 -23.64 5.53 -17.72
C ALA A 647 -24.14 4.33 -18.55
N MET A 648 -24.46 3.20 -17.92
CA MET A 648 -24.94 2.01 -18.64
C MET A 648 -26.39 2.14 -19.16
N SER A 649 -27.20 3.04 -18.60
CA SER A 649 -28.59 3.26 -19.03
C SER A 649 -28.73 3.64 -20.53
N SER A 650 -27.76 4.40 -21.07
CA SER A 650 -27.75 4.75 -22.51
C SER A 650 -27.61 3.51 -23.41
N ALA A 651 -26.71 2.60 -23.04
CA ALA A 651 -26.51 1.34 -23.74
C ALA A 651 -27.74 0.43 -23.62
N GLU A 652 -28.38 0.39 -22.45
CA GLU A 652 -29.63 -0.36 -22.23
C GLU A 652 -30.77 0.18 -23.11
N ALA A 653 -30.93 1.51 -23.21
CA ALA A 653 -31.94 2.14 -24.05
C ALA A 653 -31.71 1.85 -25.54
N ALA A 654 -30.45 1.84 -26.00
CA ALA A 654 -30.10 1.47 -27.37
C ALA A 654 -30.40 -0.01 -27.66
N ALA A 655 -30.07 -0.91 -26.73
CA ALA A 655 -30.36 -2.33 -26.83
C ALA A 655 -31.88 -2.59 -26.89
N TYR A 656 -32.65 -1.95 -25.99
CA TYR A 656 -34.11 -2.07 -25.96
C TYR A 656 -34.75 -1.67 -27.29
N LYS A 657 -34.39 -0.50 -27.84
CA LYS A 657 -34.93 -0.03 -29.13
C LYS A 657 -34.63 -1.01 -30.27
N GLY A 658 -33.41 -1.54 -30.34
CA GLY A 658 -33.07 -2.49 -31.39
C GLY A 658 -33.67 -3.88 -31.19
N LEU A 659 -33.89 -4.33 -29.95
CA LEU A 659 -34.63 -5.57 -29.66
C LEU A 659 -36.10 -5.45 -30.09
N GLN A 660 -36.74 -4.30 -29.86
CA GLN A 660 -38.10 -4.04 -30.36
C GLN A 660 -38.15 -4.11 -31.89
N GLN A 661 -37.20 -3.48 -32.58
CA GLN A 661 -37.11 -3.54 -34.04
C GLN A 661 -36.77 -4.95 -34.56
N CYS A 662 -36.08 -5.76 -33.77
CA CYS A 662 -35.87 -7.18 -34.07
C CYS A 662 -37.19 -7.94 -34.06
N ILE A 663 -38.07 -7.71 -33.08
CA ILE A 663 -39.41 -8.32 -33.02
C ILE A 663 -40.23 -7.89 -34.24
N GLU A 664 -40.28 -6.59 -34.55
CA GLU A 664 -40.95 -6.08 -35.76
C GLU A 664 -40.42 -6.73 -37.04
N THR A 665 -39.09 -6.94 -37.11
CA THR A 665 -38.44 -7.60 -38.24
C THR A 665 -38.87 -9.05 -38.39
N VAL A 666 -39.03 -9.78 -37.28
CA VAL A 666 -39.50 -11.17 -37.27
C VAL A 666 -40.97 -11.23 -37.64
N MET A 667 -41.81 -10.37 -37.07
CA MET A 667 -43.25 -10.31 -37.35
C MET A 667 -43.53 -9.99 -38.82
N ALA A 668 -42.86 -8.99 -39.39
CA ALA A 668 -43.00 -8.64 -40.80
C ALA A 668 -42.64 -9.81 -41.74
N GLU A 669 -41.65 -10.63 -41.37
CA GLU A 669 -41.26 -11.80 -42.16
C GLU A 669 -42.27 -12.95 -42.02
N VAL A 670 -42.81 -13.18 -40.82
CA VAL A 670 -43.88 -14.16 -40.60
C VAL A 670 -45.14 -13.76 -41.39
N GLU A 671 -45.55 -12.50 -41.34
CA GLU A 671 -46.69 -11.98 -42.11
C GLU A 671 -46.48 -12.15 -43.63
N ARG A 672 -45.27 -11.88 -44.12
CA ARG A 672 -44.91 -12.09 -45.53
C ARG A 672 -45.01 -13.56 -45.92
N LEU A 673 -44.45 -14.47 -45.10
CA LEU A 673 -44.49 -15.92 -45.36
C LEU A 673 -45.93 -16.44 -45.36
N LEU A 674 -46.76 -16.04 -44.38
CA LEU A 674 -48.17 -16.41 -44.33
C LEU A 674 -48.93 -15.87 -45.55
N SER A 675 -48.71 -14.61 -45.92
CA SER A 675 -49.39 -13.98 -47.06
C SER A 675 -48.98 -14.58 -48.42
N ALA A 676 -47.73 -15.02 -48.56
CA ALA A 676 -47.20 -15.54 -49.82
C ALA A 676 -47.51 -17.04 -50.03
N GLU A 677 -47.52 -17.83 -48.95
CA GLU A 677 -47.55 -19.30 -49.02
C GLU A 677 -48.91 -19.91 -48.65
N GLN A 678 -49.70 -19.22 -47.81
CA GLN A 678 -50.98 -19.77 -47.34
C GLN A 678 -52.09 -19.48 -48.36
N LYS A 679 -52.72 -20.53 -48.87
CA LYS A 679 -53.78 -20.44 -49.88
C LYS A 679 -55.15 -20.52 -49.23
N ALA A 680 -56.15 -19.91 -49.86
CA ALA A 680 -57.55 -20.01 -49.41
C ALA A 680 -58.06 -21.47 -49.43
N THR A 681 -57.47 -22.34 -50.25
CA THR A 681 -57.76 -23.78 -50.30
C THR A 681 -57.31 -24.52 -49.06
N ASP A 682 -56.31 -24.00 -48.34
CA ASP A 682 -55.73 -24.66 -47.16
C ASP A 682 -56.69 -24.59 -45.95
N TYR A 683 -57.68 -23.70 -45.99
CA TYR A 683 -58.71 -23.54 -44.96
C TYR A 683 -60.05 -24.20 -45.33
N ARG A 684 -60.21 -24.77 -46.53
CA ARG A 684 -61.46 -25.38 -46.99
C ARG A 684 -61.41 -26.90 -46.86
N SER A 685 -62.48 -27.51 -46.34
CA SER A 685 -62.67 -28.96 -46.43
C SER A 685 -62.80 -29.37 -47.92
N PRO A 686 -62.25 -30.51 -48.36
CA PRO A 686 -62.38 -30.94 -49.75
C PRO A 686 -63.87 -31.09 -50.14
N ASP A 687 -64.31 -30.40 -51.19
CA ASP A 687 -65.71 -30.47 -51.68
C ASP A 687 -66.09 -31.87 -52.22
N ASP A 688 -65.11 -32.73 -52.50
CA ASP A 688 -65.27 -34.02 -53.21
C ASP A 688 -65.35 -35.27 -52.29
N GLY A 689 -65.64 -35.12 -51.00
CA GLY A 689 -65.75 -36.26 -50.06
C GLY A 689 -64.42 -36.97 -49.76
N MET A 690 -63.29 -36.37 -50.15
CA MET A 690 -61.96 -36.79 -49.75
C MET A 690 -61.70 -36.41 -48.29
N ALA A 691 -61.01 -37.28 -47.55
CA ALA A 691 -60.58 -36.96 -46.18
C ALA A 691 -59.68 -35.70 -46.19
N PRO A 692 -59.84 -34.78 -45.22
CA PRO A 692 -58.98 -33.60 -45.12
C PRO A 692 -57.51 -34.01 -45.05
N ASP A 693 -56.65 -33.34 -45.82
CA ASP A 693 -55.20 -33.50 -45.66
C ASP A 693 -54.78 -32.85 -44.33
N HIS A 694 -54.39 -33.68 -43.37
CA HIS A 694 -53.97 -33.23 -42.03
C HIS A 694 -52.47 -32.90 -41.95
N ARG A 695 -51.74 -32.90 -43.08
CA ARG A 695 -50.33 -32.50 -43.10
C ARG A 695 -50.19 -31.00 -42.88
N ALA A 696 -49.08 -30.60 -42.25
CA ALA A 696 -48.74 -29.19 -42.08
C ALA A 696 -48.61 -28.50 -43.45
N THR A 697 -49.19 -27.31 -43.60
CA THR A 697 -49.10 -26.53 -44.84
C THR A 697 -47.66 -26.09 -45.11
N SER A 698 -47.36 -25.72 -46.36
CA SER A 698 -46.04 -25.15 -46.71
C SER A 698 -45.77 -23.86 -45.92
N ALA A 699 -46.80 -23.03 -45.72
CA ALA A 699 -46.72 -21.83 -44.90
C ALA A 699 -46.32 -22.16 -43.45
N CYS A 700 -46.99 -23.13 -42.82
CA CYS A 700 -46.65 -23.58 -41.45
C CYS A 700 -45.21 -24.07 -41.36
N THR A 701 -44.78 -24.94 -42.27
CA THR A 701 -43.43 -25.51 -42.27
C THR A 701 -42.36 -24.43 -42.46
N ARG A 702 -42.59 -23.45 -43.36
CA ARG A 702 -41.66 -22.35 -43.61
C ARG A 702 -41.57 -21.37 -42.43
N VAL A 703 -42.71 -21.03 -41.81
CA VAL A 703 -42.75 -20.14 -40.63
C VAL A 703 -42.04 -20.80 -39.45
N VAL A 704 -42.33 -22.07 -39.15
CA VAL A 704 -41.66 -22.80 -38.06
C VAL A 704 -40.16 -22.89 -38.30
N ALA A 705 -39.72 -23.17 -39.54
CA ALA A 705 -38.30 -23.21 -39.87
C ALA A 705 -37.61 -21.84 -39.71
N TYR A 706 -38.28 -20.74 -40.05
CA TYR A 706 -37.76 -19.38 -39.85
C TYR A 706 -37.66 -19.03 -38.36
N LEU A 707 -38.75 -19.21 -37.60
CA LEU A 707 -38.77 -18.94 -36.17
C LEU A 707 -37.73 -19.76 -35.41
N SER A 708 -37.50 -21.02 -35.80
CA SER A 708 -36.46 -21.86 -35.20
C SER A 708 -35.06 -21.24 -35.33
N ARG A 709 -34.70 -20.67 -36.49
CA ARG A 709 -33.39 -20.01 -36.72
C ARG A 709 -33.25 -18.68 -35.95
N VAL A 710 -34.34 -17.93 -35.88
CA VAL A 710 -34.43 -16.67 -35.12
C VAL A 710 -34.26 -16.96 -33.63
N LEU A 711 -35.00 -17.94 -33.10
CA LEU A 711 -34.93 -18.35 -31.70
C LEU A 711 -33.56 -18.89 -31.33
N GLU A 712 -32.92 -19.68 -32.20
CA GLU A 712 -31.54 -20.15 -31.98
C GLU A 712 -30.59 -18.97 -31.78
N SER A 713 -30.66 -17.96 -32.65
CA SER A 713 -29.82 -16.75 -32.56
C SER A 713 -30.12 -15.91 -31.31
N ALA A 714 -31.39 -15.77 -30.93
CA ALA A 714 -31.79 -15.06 -29.71
C ALA A 714 -31.37 -15.81 -28.43
N PHE A 715 -31.46 -17.14 -28.43
CA PHE A 715 -31.08 -17.98 -27.30
C PHE A 715 -29.58 -17.97 -27.01
N THR A 716 -28.76 -17.77 -28.03
CA THR A 716 -27.30 -17.64 -27.87
C THR A 716 -26.88 -16.24 -27.39
N ALA A 717 -27.71 -15.22 -27.64
CA ALA A 717 -27.36 -13.83 -27.39
C ALA A 717 -27.94 -13.25 -26.09
N LEU A 718 -29.14 -13.71 -25.70
CA LEU A 718 -29.85 -13.22 -24.53
C LEU A 718 -29.81 -14.26 -23.40
N GLU A 719 -29.64 -13.77 -22.17
CA GLU A 719 -29.57 -14.59 -20.96
C GLU A 719 -30.59 -14.12 -19.91
N GLY A 720 -30.89 -15.01 -18.96
CA GLY A 720 -31.71 -14.70 -17.77
C GLY A 720 -33.08 -14.10 -18.07
N LEU A 721 -33.43 -13.03 -17.35
CA LEU A 721 -34.71 -12.33 -17.47
C LEU A 721 -34.89 -11.65 -18.83
N ASN A 722 -33.81 -11.14 -19.44
CA ASN A 722 -33.87 -10.50 -20.76
C ASN A 722 -34.31 -11.49 -21.85
N LYS A 723 -33.82 -12.73 -21.76
CA LYS A 723 -34.26 -13.83 -22.63
C LYS A 723 -35.74 -14.14 -22.42
N GLN A 724 -36.21 -14.23 -21.18
CA GLN A 724 -37.62 -14.52 -20.89
C GLN A 724 -38.54 -13.41 -21.40
N ALA A 725 -38.20 -12.14 -21.15
CA ALA A 725 -38.97 -10.99 -21.60
C ALA A 725 -39.06 -10.94 -23.12
N PHE A 726 -37.93 -11.08 -23.82
CA PHE A 726 -37.89 -11.08 -25.28
C PHE A 726 -38.75 -12.18 -25.90
N LEU A 727 -38.72 -13.39 -25.33
CA LEU A 727 -39.53 -14.51 -25.82
C LEU A 727 -41.02 -14.31 -25.52
N THR A 728 -41.36 -13.69 -24.40
CA THR A 728 -42.75 -13.41 -24.02
C THR A 728 -43.38 -12.37 -24.96
N GLU A 729 -42.60 -11.40 -25.42
CA GLU A 729 -43.05 -10.41 -26.41
C GLU A 729 -43.09 -10.97 -27.84
N LEU A 730 -42.28 -11.99 -28.15
CA LEU A 730 -42.21 -12.60 -29.47
C LEU A 730 -43.29 -13.68 -29.72
N VAL A 731 -43.69 -14.40 -28.66
CA VAL A 731 -44.66 -15.51 -28.68
C VAL A 731 -46.06 -14.97 -28.39
#